data_AF-A0A1T1HG14-F1
#
_entry.id   AF-A0A1T1HG14-F1
#
_cell.length_a   1.000
_cell.length_b   1.000
_cell.length_c   1.000
_cell.angle_alpha   90.00
_cell.angle_beta   90.00
_cell.angle_gamma   90.00
#
_symmetry.space_group_name_H-M   'P 1'
#
loop_
_entity.id
_entity.type
_entity.pdbx_description
1 polymer ?
#
loop_
_entity_poly.entity_id
_entity_poly.type
_entity_poly.pdbx_seq_one_letter_code
_entity_poly.pdbx_strand_id
1 'polypeptide(L)'
;MLKDLLEKKEGTRAEFNHKVKRCFEPYTPLIEADGAELECVIILANLASRAAETLDDRASAKSSLTTDNFWKKVLQSAQQLHTHNLKFPDARVHYKNRIRVINPQDQFPVLGWSGNSSDYNFARFLNSAFQWQNERHTLLTVLLDDLPAWRNAFSRLGVFKAQWHQLRQQLKQIFQTSTFPDTVDIYSPQLRLPWRGRHLIAITPVVNHTLQLKIQSSAKELPSIKISYPRPSAIGQLCGALGGNLRYLHYHPIPKGLIGFQQQLSVDRESLLSQRSLSGKHPESVYKSLIDRRINASLRLARLARRDALRQFDLILENWLKALMDVRQYFLETGCLHYKNLNRVEESFVRDEASSNDLRKYLNTSFHKSLRLNPYTQDFAYHPGLTATLNQRLKQLLHQENAPSAAEELPEMGYASLHNVSVTDGNALNNPYCAGMPSMTGLWGFCKNLEMQLKESGFAVSVQRVALMCHEFSANRSTLIPEPSRPSPQKGSQTVKRSGLLPQFTFSGQFSVVIEYRKSAGRLSELTTDDLRNHLPDRLWGGSLMLQESANNHGIHLTDEFDPLYRKLIRQFRRGVWLVPDSSEVIEQNSLFDLLLEDKKRAPLLTGFKALEEPKIREGALCGLHFYAEPAIGICRRETMFRLTKSPDYFLNKAFWGLTPATNNDESIHLIRRV
;
A
#
# COMPACT_ATOMS: atom_id res chain seq x y z
N MET A 1 26.71 -14.21 -17.61
CA MET A 1 27.84 -13.56 -16.92
C MET A 1 28.26 -12.31 -17.67
N LEU A 2 29.05 -11.41 -17.05
CA LEU A 2 29.60 -10.24 -17.74
C LEU A 2 30.50 -10.64 -18.92
N LYS A 3 31.31 -11.70 -18.75
CA LYS A 3 32.19 -12.24 -19.80
C LYS A 3 31.41 -12.62 -21.06
N ASP A 4 30.37 -13.44 -20.91
CA ASP A 4 29.55 -13.88 -22.05
C ASP A 4 28.94 -12.69 -22.82
N LEU A 5 28.58 -11.62 -22.11
CA LEU A 5 27.99 -10.43 -22.71
C LEU A 5 29.03 -9.62 -23.50
N LEU A 6 30.27 -9.58 -23.01
CA LEU A 6 31.40 -8.95 -23.70
C LEU A 6 31.92 -9.77 -24.88
N GLU A 7 31.82 -11.10 -24.83
CA GLU A 7 32.25 -12.01 -25.90
C GLU A 7 31.31 -11.99 -27.11
N LYS A 8 29.99 -11.91 -26.88
CA LYS A 8 29.01 -11.98 -27.98
C LYS A 8 28.99 -10.75 -28.88
N LYS A 9 29.26 -9.54 -28.34
CA LYS A 9 29.19 -8.21 -29.03
C LYS A 9 28.13 -8.12 -30.15
N GLU A 10 26.93 -8.64 -29.90
CA GLU A 10 25.87 -8.69 -30.91
C GLU A 10 25.15 -7.34 -31.08
N GLY A 11 25.13 -6.83 -32.31
CA GLY A 11 24.36 -5.65 -32.72
C GLY A 11 25.23 -4.42 -33.03
N THR A 12 24.57 -3.27 -33.18
CA THR A 12 25.27 -1.98 -33.39
C THR A 12 26.00 -1.52 -32.12
N ARG A 13 26.99 -0.63 -32.24
CA ARG A 13 27.72 -0.05 -31.08
C ARG A 13 26.76 0.56 -30.04
N ALA A 14 25.71 1.24 -30.52
CA ALA A 14 24.69 1.84 -29.67
C ALA A 14 23.87 0.78 -28.91
N GLU A 15 23.52 -0.32 -29.55
CA GLU A 15 22.81 -1.45 -28.92
C GLU A 15 23.67 -2.14 -27.87
N PHE A 16 24.96 -2.36 -28.14
CA PHE A 16 25.90 -2.90 -27.17
C PHE A 16 25.98 -2.01 -25.92
N ASN A 17 26.23 -0.71 -26.09
CA ASN A 17 26.31 0.24 -24.98
C ASN A 17 25.00 0.28 -24.18
N HIS A 18 23.84 0.22 -24.86
CA HIS A 18 22.54 0.19 -24.21
C HIS A 18 22.32 -1.11 -23.40
N LYS A 19 22.66 -2.28 -23.95
CA LYS A 19 22.56 -3.58 -23.27
C LYS A 19 23.45 -3.60 -22.02
N VAL A 20 24.73 -3.23 -22.15
CA VAL A 20 25.69 -3.18 -21.04
C VAL A 20 25.23 -2.21 -19.96
N LYS A 21 24.86 -0.98 -20.33
CA LYS A 21 24.37 0.03 -19.38
C LYS A 21 23.17 -0.50 -18.60
N ARG A 22 22.21 -1.14 -19.28
CA ARG A 22 21.00 -1.68 -18.67
C ARG A 22 21.31 -2.73 -17.60
N CYS A 23 22.36 -3.52 -17.75
CA CYS A 23 22.77 -4.52 -16.74
C CYS A 23 23.24 -3.90 -15.41
N PHE A 24 23.71 -2.66 -15.43
CA PHE A 24 24.17 -1.92 -14.26
C PHE A 24 23.12 -0.94 -13.69
N GLU A 25 21.90 -0.95 -14.23
CA GLU A 25 20.80 -0.15 -13.69
C GLU A 25 20.19 -0.82 -12.46
N PRO A 26 19.72 -0.05 -11.47
CA PRO A 26 19.36 -0.60 -10.15
C PRO A 26 18.11 -1.50 -10.15
N TYR A 27 17.29 -1.47 -11.21
CA TYR A 27 16.04 -2.24 -11.33
C TYR A 27 16.21 -3.57 -12.07
N THR A 28 17.40 -3.88 -12.57
CA THR A 28 17.70 -5.15 -13.26
C THR A 28 18.32 -6.17 -12.33
N PRO A 29 18.23 -7.48 -12.64
CA PRO A 29 18.98 -8.49 -11.91
C PRO A 29 20.48 -8.18 -11.96
N LEU A 30 21.19 -8.56 -10.89
CA LEU A 30 22.63 -8.33 -10.78
C LEU A 30 23.38 -9.09 -11.87
N ILE A 31 24.36 -8.43 -12.47
CA ILE A 31 25.30 -9.07 -13.39
C ILE A 31 26.45 -9.71 -12.62
N GLU A 32 26.80 -10.93 -12.97
CA GLU A 32 27.92 -11.67 -12.39
C GLU A 32 29.24 -11.18 -12.97
N ALA A 33 30.13 -10.69 -12.10
CA ALA A 33 31.40 -10.07 -12.42
C ALA A 33 32.62 -10.97 -12.11
N ASP A 34 32.41 -12.24 -11.79
CA ASP A 34 33.46 -13.17 -11.38
C ASP A 34 34.52 -13.37 -12.48
N GLY A 35 35.77 -13.03 -12.14
CA GLY A 35 36.91 -13.07 -13.05
C GLY A 35 36.89 -12.02 -14.16
N ALA A 36 35.97 -11.05 -14.13
CA ALA A 36 35.84 -9.93 -15.06
C ALA A 36 35.92 -8.57 -14.34
N GLU A 37 36.71 -8.52 -13.26
CA GLU A 37 36.82 -7.34 -12.39
C GLU A 37 37.36 -6.13 -13.15
N LEU A 38 38.36 -6.35 -14.02
CA LEU A 38 38.97 -5.28 -14.82
C LEU A 38 37.97 -4.68 -15.80
N GLU A 39 37.25 -5.53 -16.52
CA GLU A 39 36.23 -5.15 -17.50
C GLU A 39 35.09 -4.40 -16.82
N CYS A 40 34.67 -4.83 -15.62
CA CYS A 40 33.64 -4.16 -14.83
C CYS A 40 34.06 -2.72 -14.48
N VAL A 41 35.29 -2.51 -14.01
CA VAL A 41 35.81 -1.16 -13.69
C VAL A 41 35.89 -0.28 -14.94
N ILE A 42 36.32 -0.82 -16.08
CA ILE A 42 36.37 -0.08 -17.36
C ILE A 42 34.98 0.42 -17.75
N ILE A 43 33.98 -0.46 -17.73
CA ILE A 43 32.60 -0.13 -18.10
C ILE A 43 32.03 0.95 -17.17
N LEU A 44 32.21 0.80 -15.86
CA LEU A 44 31.68 1.77 -14.88
C LEU A 44 32.37 3.13 -15.00
N ALA A 45 33.68 3.17 -15.26
CA ALA A 45 34.42 4.42 -15.48
C ALA A 45 33.93 5.15 -16.74
N ASN A 46 33.74 4.41 -17.85
CA ASN A 46 33.25 4.96 -19.11
C ASN A 46 31.78 5.41 -19.03
N LEU A 47 30.95 4.73 -18.24
CA LEU A 47 29.58 5.17 -17.94
C LEU A 47 29.55 6.53 -17.22
N ALA A 48 30.54 6.81 -16.38
CA ALA A 48 30.63 8.06 -15.64
C ALA A 48 31.17 9.22 -16.48
N SER A 49 32.27 9.02 -17.22
CA SER A 49 32.93 10.08 -17.98
C SER A 49 32.22 10.44 -19.29
N ARG A 50 31.50 9.50 -19.91
CA ARG A 50 30.91 9.63 -21.26
C ARG A 50 31.92 10.00 -22.36
N ALA A 51 33.21 9.81 -22.12
CA ALA A 51 34.28 10.14 -23.06
C ALA A 51 34.49 9.03 -24.11
N ALA A 52 34.14 7.79 -23.77
CA ALA A 52 34.36 6.63 -24.63
C ALA A 52 33.23 6.45 -25.66
N GLU A 53 33.59 6.07 -26.89
CA GLU A 53 32.62 5.64 -27.90
C GLU A 53 31.95 4.30 -27.55
N THR A 54 32.73 3.35 -27.00
CA THR A 54 32.25 2.06 -26.52
C THR A 54 32.60 1.87 -25.05
N LEU A 55 31.70 1.23 -24.29
CA LEU A 55 31.87 1.11 -22.84
C LEU A 55 33.04 0.20 -22.43
N ASP A 56 33.54 -0.64 -23.32
CA ASP A 56 34.70 -1.53 -23.11
C ASP A 56 36.06 -0.89 -23.43
N ASP A 57 36.10 0.40 -23.80
CA ASP A 57 37.35 1.08 -24.13
C ASP A 57 38.23 1.33 -22.89
N ARG A 58 39.34 0.58 -22.83
CA ARG A 58 40.33 0.66 -21.76
C ARG A 58 41.10 1.99 -21.76
N ALA A 59 41.37 2.60 -22.91
CA ALA A 59 42.17 3.83 -22.99
C ALA A 59 41.41 5.02 -22.37
N SER A 60 40.14 5.17 -22.73
CA SER A 60 39.25 6.19 -22.15
C SER A 60 39.02 6.01 -20.65
N ALA A 61 38.86 4.77 -20.19
CA ALA A 61 38.71 4.48 -18.77
C ALA A 61 39.97 4.86 -17.99
N LYS A 62 41.15 4.51 -18.51
CA LYS A 62 42.45 4.87 -17.92
C LYS A 62 42.61 6.39 -17.82
N SER A 63 42.35 7.14 -18.88
CA SER A 63 42.50 8.61 -18.85
C SER A 63 41.54 9.28 -17.86
N SER A 64 40.31 8.75 -17.75
CA SER A 64 39.30 9.24 -16.81
C SER A 64 39.75 9.01 -15.36
N LEU A 65 40.23 7.82 -15.04
CA LEU A 65 40.64 7.43 -13.68
C LEU A 65 41.94 8.09 -13.22
N THR A 66 42.83 8.48 -14.14
CA THR A 66 44.05 9.24 -13.81
C THR A 66 43.80 10.73 -13.55
N THR A 67 42.58 11.23 -13.81
CA THR A 67 42.26 12.66 -13.68
C THR A 67 41.73 12.99 -12.27
N ASP A 68 42.37 13.89 -11.55
CA ASP A 68 41.94 14.29 -10.18
C ASP A 68 40.51 14.85 -10.12
N ASN A 69 40.09 15.57 -11.16
CA ASN A 69 38.74 16.13 -11.23
C ASN A 69 37.65 15.04 -11.25
N PHE A 70 37.96 13.87 -11.83
CA PHE A 70 37.05 12.72 -11.82
C PHE A 70 36.76 12.30 -10.38
N TRP A 71 37.80 12.10 -9.58
CA TRP A 71 37.68 11.69 -8.18
C TRP A 71 37.01 12.73 -7.30
N LYS A 72 37.27 14.03 -7.53
CA LYS A 72 36.54 15.11 -6.84
C LYS A 72 35.02 15.02 -7.06
N LYS A 73 34.58 14.80 -8.31
CA LYS A 73 33.15 14.62 -8.63
C LYS A 73 32.57 13.32 -8.08
N VAL A 74 33.35 12.24 -8.10
CA VAL A 74 32.96 10.94 -7.52
C VAL A 74 32.74 11.07 -6.00
N LEU A 75 33.65 11.73 -5.28
CA LEU A 75 33.52 11.96 -3.84
C LEU A 75 32.35 12.88 -3.51
N GLN A 76 32.14 13.94 -4.30
CA GLN A 76 30.95 14.80 -4.17
C GLN A 76 29.65 14.01 -4.39
N SER A 77 29.64 13.09 -5.36
CA SER A 77 28.49 12.21 -5.63
C SER A 77 28.28 11.20 -4.49
N ALA A 78 29.37 10.68 -3.89
CA ALA A 78 29.32 9.77 -2.75
C ALA A 78 28.64 10.41 -1.53
N GLN A 79 28.88 11.70 -1.30
CA GLN A 79 28.19 12.45 -0.24
C GLN A 79 26.67 12.48 -0.44
N GLN A 80 26.16 12.37 -1.66
CA GLN A 80 24.73 12.43 -1.98
C GLN A 80 24.05 11.05 -2.02
N LEU A 81 24.78 9.97 -1.69
CA LEU A 81 24.20 8.64 -1.52
C LEU A 81 23.31 8.60 -0.27
N HIS A 82 22.16 7.95 -0.38
CA HIS A 82 21.10 7.95 0.64
C HIS A 82 20.50 6.56 0.82
N THR A 83 19.93 6.30 2.00
CA THR A 83 19.02 5.17 2.20
C THR A 83 17.57 5.59 1.92
N HIS A 84 17.25 6.86 2.17
CA HIS A 84 15.91 7.42 1.93
C HIS A 84 15.98 8.65 1.02
N ASN A 85 15.14 8.69 0.00
CA ASN A 85 15.12 9.78 -0.97
C ASN A 85 14.21 10.92 -0.52
N LEU A 86 14.81 11.98 0.02
CA LEU A 86 14.08 13.20 0.41
C LEU A 86 13.59 14.02 -0.79
N LYS A 87 14.22 13.89 -1.96
CA LYS A 87 13.77 14.57 -3.20
C LYS A 87 12.58 13.90 -3.87
N PHE A 88 12.05 12.82 -3.30
CA PHE A 88 10.89 12.16 -3.85
C PHE A 88 9.62 12.66 -3.16
N PRO A 89 8.58 13.10 -3.89
CA PRO A 89 8.47 13.20 -5.35
C PRO A 89 9.01 14.52 -5.96
N ASP A 90 9.35 15.51 -5.13
CA ASP A 90 9.72 16.86 -5.60
C ASP A 90 11.24 17.07 -5.73
N ALA A 91 11.73 17.16 -6.97
CA ALA A 91 13.14 17.39 -7.29
C ALA A 91 13.72 18.73 -6.77
N ARG A 92 12.86 19.67 -6.32
CA ARG A 92 13.28 20.98 -5.82
C ARG A 92 13.87 20.93 -4.41
N VAL A 93 13.58 19.87 -3.66
CA VAL A 93 14.21 19.67 -2.34
C VAL A 93 15.72 19.73 -2.50
N HIS A 94 16.36 20.49 -1.63
CA HIS A 94 17.77 20.80 -1.74
C HIS A 94 18.64 19.54 -1.62
N TYR A 95 19.61 19.36 -2.53
CA TYR A 95 20.42 18.13 -2.61
C TYR A 95 21.35 17.90 -1.41
N LYS A 96 21.61 18.94 -0.59
CA LYS A 96 22.36 18.78 0.67
C LYS A 96 21.53 18.07 1.73
N ASN A 97 20.19 18.14 1.64
CA ASN A 97 19.28 17.49 2.57
C ASN A 97 19.15 16.02 2.15
N ARG A 98 19.89 15.15 2.84
CA ARG A 98 19.95 13.72 2.58
C ARG A 98 19.73 12.94 3.85
N ILE A 99 19.17 11.76 3.71
CA ILE A 99 18.99 10.84 4.83
C ILE A 99 19.73 9.56 4.54
N ARG A 100 20.67 9.25 5.43
CA ARG A 100 21.42 8.00 5.40
C ARG A 100 21.37 7.40 6.78
N VAL A 101 20.76 6.24 6.87
CA VAL A 101 20.68 5.45 8.10
C VAL A 101 21.70 4.34 7.98
N ILE A 102 22.67 4.31 8.87
CA ILE A 102 23.72 3.29 8.94
C ILE A 102 23.55 2.56 10.27
N ASN A 103 23.21 1.29 10.19
CA ASN A 103 23.11 0.41 11.35
C ASN A 103 24.45 -0.33 11.50
N PRO A 104 25.19 -0.15 12.61
CA PRO A 104 26.51 -0.76 12.77
C PRO A 104 26.52 -2.30 12.82
N GLN A 105 25.37 -2.90 13.17
CA GLN A 105 25.22 -4.35 13.35
C GLN A 105 24.69 -5.06 12.09
N ASP A 106 24.24 -4.32 11.09
CA ASP A 106 23.63 -4.88 9.88
C ASP A 106 24.62 -4.86 8.69
N GLN A 107 24.30 -5.66 7.67
CA GLN A 107 24.97 -5.59 6.38
C GLN A 107 24.90 -4.16 5.80
N PHE A 108 25.95 -3.75 5.09
CA PHE A 108 26.01 -2.42 4.48
C PHE A 108 24.75 -2.14 3.64
N PRO A 109 24.05 -1.01 3.87
CA PRO A 109 22.73 -0.81 3.31
C PRO A 109 22.78 -0.63 1.79
N VAL A 110 21.70 -1.04 1.11
CA VAL A 110 21.52 -0.72 -0.31
C VAL A 110 21.25 0.78 -0.45
N LEU A 111 22.12 1.48 -1.16
CA LEU A 111 22.05 2.93 -1.32
C LEU A 111 21.40 3.32 -2.64
N GLY A 112 20.64 4.41 -2.60
CA GLY A 112 20.23 5.20 -3.74
C GLY A 112 21.07 6.45 -3.87
N TRP A 113 20.84 7.20 -4.94
CA TRP A 113 21.47 8.51 -5.14
C TRP A 113 20.44 9.56 -5.55
N SER A 114 20.49 10.74 -4.93
CA SER A 114 19.68 11.90 -5.30
C SER A 114 20.45 13.21 -5.11
N GLY A 115 21.07 13.66 -6.19
CA GLY A 115 21.88 14.88 -6.23
C GLY A 115 21.49 15.84 -7.35
N ASN A 116 22.49 16.49 -7.92
CA ASN A 116 22.32 17.36 -9.09
C ASN A 116 22.44 16.56 -10.38
N SER A 117 21.61 16.83 -11.37
CA SER A 117 21.58 16.06 -12.62
C SER A 117 22.93 16.02 -13.39
N SER A 118 23.84 16.97 -13.14
CA SER A 118 25.21 16.96 -13.66
C SER A 118 26.06 15.80 -13.14
N ASP A 119 25.80 15.38 -11.91
CA ASP A 119 26.63 14.43 -11.16
C ASP A 119 26.07 13.00 -11.26
N TYR A 120 24.92 12.85 -11.91
CA TYR A 120 24.15 11.62 -12.05
C TYR A 120 24.95 10.42 -12.56
N ASN A 121 25.87 10.61 -13.53
CA ASN A 121 26.68 9.48 -14.03
C ASN A 121 27.86 9.15 -13.12
N PHE A 122 28.43 10.14 -12.42
CA PHE A 122 29.50 9.89 -11.45
C PHE A 122 28.98 9.09 -10.25
N ALA A 123 27.72 9.27 -9.88
CA ALA A 123 27.06 8.42 -8.89
C ALA A 123 26.95 6.95 -9.32
N ARG A 124 26.70 6.68 -10.61
CA ARG A 124 26.62 5.29 -11.14
C ARG A 124 27.94 4.55 -10.93
N PHE A 125 29.07 5.23 -11.05
CA PHE A 125 30.39 4.62 -10.84
C PHE A 125 30.46 3.90 -9.48
N LEU A 126 30.07 4.58 -8.40
CA LEU A 126 30.14 4.00 -7.05
C LEU A 126 28.95 3.09 -6.71
N ASN A 127 27.76 3.40 -7.22
CA ASN A 127 26.50 2.83 -6.70
C ASN A 127 25.90 1.72 -7.59
N SER A 128 26.41 1.50 -8.80
CA SER A 128 25.95 0.38 -9.63
C SER A 128 26.32 -0.95 -8.97
N ALA A 129 25.32 -1.81 -8.81
CA ALA A 129 25.46 -3.09 -8.13
C ALA A 129 25.73 -4.23 -9.12
N PHE A 130 26.52 -5.19 -8.68
CA PHE A 130 26.86 -6.42 -9.39
C PHE A 130 27.02 -7.57 -8.38
N GLN A 131 27.04 -8.80 -8.87
CA GLN A 131 27.31 -10.00 -8.09
C GLN A 131 28.77 -10.41 -8.27
N TRP A 132 29.47 -10.67 -7.17
CA TRP A 132 30.83 -11.19 -7.15
C TRP A 132 30.94 -12.18 -5.99
N GLN A 133 31.44 -13.38 -6.25
CA GLN A 133 31.53 -14.48 -5.27
C GLN A 133 30.19 -14.80 -4.57
N ASN A 134 29.08 -14.79 -5.32
CA ASN A 134 27.71 -14.96 -4.83
C ASN A 134 27.19 -13.88 -3.86
N GLU A 135 27.95 -12.80 -3.66
CA GLU A 135 27.54 -11.67 -2.85
C GLU A 135 27.26 -10.43 -3.70
N ARG A 136 26.38 -9.56 -3.22
CA ARG A 136 26.08 -8.28 -3.87
C ARG A 136 27.14 -7.26 -3.48
N HIS A 137 27.83 -6.70 -4.46
CA HIS A 137 28.78 -5.63 -4.27
C HIS A 137 28.46 -4.41 -5.15
N THR A 138 29.06 -3.29 -4.77
CA THR A 138 29.18 -2.05 -5.55
C THR A 138 30.65 -1.63 -5.52
N LEU A 139 31.08 -0.72 -6.39
CA LEU A 139 32.45 -0.20 -6.28
C LEU A 139 32.68 0.55 -4.95
N LEU A 140 31.63 1.07 -4.32
CA LEU A 140 31.71 1.63 -2.97
C LEU A 140 32.09 0.57 -1.92
N THR A 141 31.37 -0.55 -1.87
CA THR A 141 31.66 -1.62 -0.89
C THR A 141 33.04 -2.24 -1.16
N VAL A 142 33.38 -2.45 -2.43
CA VAL A 142 34.72 -2.92 -2.85
C VAL A 142 35.84 -2.03 -2.29
N LEU A 143 35.67 -0.70 -2.34
CA LEU A 143 36.64 0.27 -1.81
C LEU A 143 36.69 0.27 -0.27
N LEU A 144 35.53 0.18 0.39
CA LEU A 144 35.45 0.15 1.86
C LEU A 144 36.10 -1.11 2.45
N ASP A 145 35.83 -2.26 1.81
CA ASP A 145 36.28 -3.59 2.23
C ASP A 145 37.73 -3.90 1.80
N ASP A 146 38.31 -3.12 0.88
CA ASP A 146 39.69 -3.25 0.38
C ASP A 146 39.96 -4.62 -0.27
N LEU A 147 39.06 -5.02 -1.18
CA LEU A 147 39.13 -6.30 -1.86
C LEU A 147 40.35 -6.36 -2.81
N PRO A 148 41.29 -7.32 -2.63
CA PRO A 148 42.56 -7.33 -3.37
C PRO A 148 42.41 -7.50 -4.89
N ALA A 149 41.48 -8.34 -5.35
CA ALA A 149 41.24 -8.59 -6.77
C ALA A 149 40.87 -7.29 -7.51
N TRP A 150 39.99 -6.49 -6.90
CA TRP A 150 39.57 -5.20 -7.42
C TRP A 150 40.69 -4.15 -7.34
N ARG A 151 41.44 -4.09 -6.24
CA ARG A 151 42.61 -3.20 -6.15
C ARG A 151 43.62 -3.46 -7.28
N ASN A 152 43.82 -4.73 -7.65
CA ASN A 152 44.66 -5.10 -8.79
C ASN A 152 44.05 -4.69 -10.14
N ALA A 153 42.73 -4.74 -10.29
CA ALA A 153 42.05 -4.22 -11.48
C ALA A 153 42.23 -2.70 -11.62
N PHE A 154 42.07 -1.96 -10.53
CA PHE A 154 42.27 -0.50 -10.48
C PHE A 154 43.72 -0.09 -10.73
N SER A 155 44.71 -0.85 -10.22
CA SER A 155 46.12 -0.57 -10.47
C SER A 155 46.51 -0.71 -11.94
N ARG A 156 45.92 -1.69 -12.66
CA ARG A 156 46.07 -1.85 -14.12
C ARG A 156 45.51 -0.69 -14.93
N LEU A 157 44.69 0.17 -14.33
CA LEU A 157 44.12 1.39 -14.90
C LEU A 157 44.77 2.68 -14.37
N GLY A 158 45.89 2.58 -13.65
CA GLY A 158 46.67 3.73 -13.20
C GLY A 158 46.28 4.30 -11.83
N VAL A 159 45.43 3.62 -11.06
CA VAL A 159 45.12 4.01 -9.67
C VAL A 159 46.10 3.33 -8.72
N PHE A 160 47.04 4.11 -8.18
CA PHE A 160 48.09 3.57 -7.31
C PHE A 160 47.60 3.28 -5.89
N LYS A 161 48.35 2.44 -5.17
CA LYS A 161 48.02 2.00 -3.80
C LYS A 161 47.81 3.17 -2.82
N ALA A 162 48.61 4.24 -2.93
CA ALA A 162 48.46 5.44 -2.10
C ALA A 162 47.10 6.13 -2.33
N GLN A 163 46.74 6.34 -3.59
CA GLN A 163 45.45 6.93 -3.98
C GLN A 163 44.27 6.06 -3.54
N TRP A 164 44.38 4.74 -3.70
CA TRP A 164 43.36 3.78 -3.23
C TRP A 164 43.10 3.92 -1.72
N HIS A 165 44.14 3.94 -0.89
CA HIS A 165 43.99 4.07 0.56
C HIS A 165 43.45 5.45 0.96
N GLN A 166 43.87 6.51 0.27
CA GLN A 166 43.33 7.86 0.50
C GLN A 166 41.82 7.92 0.21
N LEU A 167 41.38 7.38 -0.92
CA LEU A 167 39.96 7.31 -1.29
C LEU A 167 39.16 6.50 -0.27
N ARG A 168 39.69 5.34 0.14
CA ARG A 168 39.09 4.51 1.18
C ARG A 168 38.90 5.28 2.49
N GLN A 169 39.90 6.03 2.93
CA GLN A 169 39.82 6.82 4.16
C GLN A 169 38.74 7.90 4.08
N GLN A 170 38.67 8.63 2.97
CA GLN A 170 37.65 9.65 2.74
C GLN A 170 36.24 9.06 2.69
N LEU A 171 36.07 7.90 2.04
CA LEU A 171 34.78 7.20 2.01
C LEU A 171 34.39 6.68 3.39
N LYS A 172 35.33 6.09 4.15
CA LYS A 172 35.05 5.67 5.54
C LYS A 172 34.55 6.81 6.41
N GLN A 173 35.14 8.01 6.28
CA GLN A 173 34.66 9.21 6.99
C GLN A 173 33.23 9.59 6.58
N ILE A 174 32.90 9.47 5.29
CA ILE A 174 31.55 9.78 4.78
C ILE A 174 30.49 8.79 5.28
N PHE A 175 30.85 7.51 5.46
CA PHE A 175 29.92 6.41 5.80
C PHE A 175 30.07 5.89 7.24
N GLN A 176 30.66 6.68 8.15
CA GLN A 176 30.87 6.26 9.53
C GLN A 176 29.59 6.31 10.38
N THR A 177 28.73 7.30 10.15
CA THR A 177 27.53 7.55 10.95
C THR A 177 26.31 7.84 10.09
N SER A 178 25.14 7.67 10.69
CA SER A 178 23.88 8.14 10.10
C SER A 178 23.91 9.66 9.92
N THR A 179 23.29 10.14 8.85
CA THR A 179 23.19 11.57 8.53
C THR A 179 21.75 11.96 8.29
N PHE A 180 21.32 13.04 8.93
CA PHE A 180 20.01 13.64 8.79
C PHE A 180 20.15 15.16 8.61
N PRO A 181 19.27 15.82 7.85
CA PRO A 181 19.25 17.28 7.75
C PRO A 181 18.88 17.95 9.08
N ASP A 182 19.42 19.13 9.35
CA ASP A 182 19.06 19.95 10.52
C ASP A 182 17.89 20.92 10.22
N THR A 183 17.63 21.17 8.94
CA THR A 183 16.56 22.03 8.46
C THR A 183 15.57 21.24 7.61
N VAL A 184 14.27 21.49 7.79
CA VAL A 184 13.23 20.94 6.92
C VAL A 184 13.05 21.85 5.71
N ASP A 185 13.19 21.29 4.51
CA ASP A 185 13.03 22.03 3.27
C ASP A 185 11.56 22.45 3.06
N ILE A 186 11.34 23.65 2.54
CA ILE A 186 9.99 24.17 2.23
C ILE A 186 9.20 23.30 1.25
N TYR A 187 9.88 22.51 0.41
CA TYR A 187 9.26 21.59 -0.53
C TYR A 187 9.03 20.19 0.05
N SER A 188 9.47 19.93 1.28
CA SER A 188 9.23 18.65 1.96
C SER A 188 7.83 18.64 2.59
N PRO A 189 7.01 17.61 2.34
CA PRO A 189 5.72 17.49 3.01
C PRO A 189 5.92 17.30 4.52
N GLN A 190 5.03 17.90 5.31
CA GLN A 190 5.01 17.74 6.76
C GLN A 190 3.60 17.38 7.22
N LEU A 191 3.50 16.42 8.14
CA LEU A 191 2.24 16.02 8.76
C LEU A 191 2.34 16.23 10.28
N ARG A 192 1.21 16.48 10.93
CA ARG A 192 1.12 16.54 12.39
C ARG A 192 0.47 15.26 12.91
N LEU A 193 1.12 14.61 13.86
CA LEU A 193 0.59 13.41 14.51
C LEU A 193 0.55 13.57 16.03
N PRO A 194 -0.41 12.94 16.71
CA PRO A 194 -0.40 12.86 18.16
C PRO A 194 0.74 11.96 18.63
N TRP A 195 1.54 12.46 19.57
CA TRP A 195 2.68 11.78 20.19
C TRP A 195 2.48 11.70 21.70
N ARG A 196 2.63 10.49 22.25
CA ARG A 196 2.49 10.18 23.69
C ARG A 196 1.24 10.79 24.34
N GLY A 197 0.14 10.84 23.60
CA GLY A 197 -1.20 11.20 24.10
C GLY A 197 -1.46 12.68 24.41
N ARG A 198 -0.46 13.58 24.37
CA ARG A 198 -0.65 15.02 24.68
C ARG A 198 0.07 16.01 23.76
N HIS A 199 1.11 15.59 23.04
CA HIS A 199 1.89 16.51 22.21
C HIS A 199 1.66 16.24 20.73
N LEU A 200 1.63 17.28 19.90
CA LEU A 200 1.68 17.14 18.45
C LEU A 200 3.13 17.15 18.00
N ILE A 201 3.51 16.18 17.17
CA ILE A 201 4.82 16.11 16.55
C ILE A 201 4.71 16.34 15.05
N ALA A 202 5.68 17.06 14.48
CA ALA A 202 5.79 17.20 13.04
C ALA A 202 6.59 16.00 12.47
N ILE A 203 6.11 15.41 11.40
CA ILE A 203 6.83 14.34 10.70
C ILE A 203 7.02 14.71 9.24
N THR A 204 8.17 14.37 8.67
CA THR A 204 8.38 14.40 7.22
C THR A 204 8.48 12.97 6.70
N PRO A 205 7.48 12.50 5.93
CA PRO A 205 7.54 11.17 5.33
C PRO A 205 8.60 11.14 4.23
N VAL A 206 9.48 10.14 4.27
CA VAL A 206 10.60 9.97 3.32
C VAL A 206 10.62 8.56 2.76
N VAL A 207 11.09 8.44 1.53
CA VAL A 207 10.92 7.20 0.78
C VAL A 207 12.13 6.30 0.91
N ASN A 208 11.93 5.08 1.40
CA ASN A 208 12.93 4.03 1.47
C ASN A 208 13.28 3.53 0.07
N HIS A 209 14.56 3.67 -0.29
CA HIS A 209 15.07 3.32 -1.60
C HIS A 209 14.95 1.82 -1.91
N THR A 210 15.29 0.99 -0.93
CA THR A 210 15.26 -0.48 -1.07
C THR A 210 13.85 -0.97 -1.33
N LEU A 211 12.86 -0.42 -0.63
CA LEU A 211 11.46 -0.79 -0.84
C LEU A 211 10.96 -0.35 -2.22
N GLN A 212 11.32 0.86 -2.67
CA GLN A 212 11.02 1.29 -4.04
C GLN A 212 11.62 0.35 -5.08
N LEU A 213 12.89 -0.07 -4.92
CA LEU A 213 13.55 -1.01 -5.82
C LEU A 213 12.82 -2.35 -5.89
N LYS A 214 12.47 -2.92 -4.72
CA LYS A 214 11.70 -4.18 -4.64
C LYS A 214 10.37 -4.09 -5.39
N ILE A 215 9.65 -2.96 -5.27
CA ILE A 215 8.41 -2.74 -6.03
C ILE A 215 8.68 -2.73 -7.55
N GLN A 216 9.77 -2.10 -8.00
CA GLN A 216 10.09 -2.07 -9.43
C GLN A 216 10.41 -3.47 -9.98
N SER A 217 11.09 -4.32 -9.20
CA SER A 217 11.40 -5.70 -9.59
C SER A 217 10.17 -6.61 -9.55
N SER A 218 9.34 -6.51 -8.51
CA SER A 218 8.16 -7.38 -8.30
C SER A 218 6.93 -6.97 -9.11
N ALA A 219 6.97 -5.84 -9.83
CA ALA A 219 5.85 -5.34 -10.60
C ALA A 219 5.40 -6.22 -11.78
N LYS A 220 6.15 -7.28 -12.12
CA LYS A 220 5.70 -8.30 -13.09
C LYS A 220 4.69 -9.27 -12.48
N GLU A 221 4.75 -9.49 -11.17
CA GLU A 221 3.97 -10.52 -10.47
C GLU A 221 2.76 -9.91 -9.75
N LEU A 222 2.89 -8.66 -9.28
CA LEU A 222 1.84 -7.96 -8.56
C LEU A 222 1.10 -6.92 -9.42
N PRO A 223 -0.18 -6.62 -9.11
CA PRO A 223 -0.91 -5.52 -9.71
C PRO A 223 -0.15 -4.20 -9.56
N SER A 224 0.20 -3.57 -10.68
CA SER A 224 0.99 -2.35 -10.68
C SER A 224 0.48 -1.30 -11.67
N ILE A 225 0.82 -0.04 -11.40
CA ILE A 225 0.49 1.12 -12.24
C ILE A 225 1.75 1.94 -12.49
N LYS A 226 1.91 2.44 -13.72
CA LYS A 226 3.02 3.32 -14.10
C LYS A 226 2.61 4.78 -13.92
N ILE A 227 3.49 5.55 -13.28
CA ILE A 227 3.34 6.99 -13.07
C ILE A 227 4.59 7.67 -13.59
N SER A 228 4.40 8.69 -14.43
CA SER A 228 5.49 9.36 -15.12
C SER A 228 5.89 10.64 -14.39
N TYR A 229 7.16 10.75 -14.03
CA TYR A 229 7.73 11.92 -13.38
C TYR A 229 8.57 12.73 -14.38
N PRO A 230 8.30 14.04 -14.54
CA PRO A 230 9.14 14.89 -15.35
C PRO A 230 10.48 15.15 -14.65
N ARG A 231 11.53 15.41 -15.44
CA ARG A 231 12.91 15.64 -14.95
C ARG A 231 13.43 14.52 -14.01
N PRO A 232 13.38 13.26 -14.43
CA PRO A 232 13.62 12.12 -13.55
C PRO A 232 15.06 12.05 -13.01
N SER A 233 16.04 12.57 -13.75
CA SER A 233 17.45 12.64 -13.31
C SER A 233 17.68 13.57 -12.11
N ALA A 234 16.80 14.56 -11.90
CA ALA A 234 16.90 15.49 -10.76
C ALA A 234 16.27 14.91 -9.47
N ILE A 235 15.34 13.95 -9.60
CA ILE A 235 14.71 13.24 -8.48
C ILE A 235 15.67 12.20 -7.90
N GLY A 236 16.37 11.45 -8.76
CA GLY A 236 17.39 10.49 -8.34
C GLY A 236 17.70 9.40 -9.35
N GLN A 237 18.63 8.51 -8.98
CA GLN A 237 19.16 7.46 -9.86
C GLN A 237 18.07 6.52 -10.39
N LEU A 238 17.23 6.00 -9.49
CA LEU A 238 16.17 5.04 -9.84
C LEU A 238 15.14 5.63 -10.81
N CYS A 239 14.65 6.84 -10.51
CA CYS A 239 13.70 7.54 -11.38
C CYS A 239 14.33 7.81 -12.76
N GLY A 240 15.58 8.30 -12.79
CA GLY A 240 16.33 8.54 -14.02
C GLY A 240 16.56 7.27 -14.85
N ALA A 241 16.87 6.14 -14.20
CA ALA A 241 17.11 4.86 -14.86
C ALA A 241 15.86 4.33 -15.58
N LEU A 242 14.68 4.59 -15.01
CA LEU A 242 13.38 4.22 -15.57
C LEU A 242 12.80 5.25 -16.55
N GLY A 243 13.55 6.31 -16.87
CA GLY A 243 13.09 7.41 -17.72
C GLY A 243 11.88 8.15 -17.13
N GLY A 244 11.75 8.17 -15.80
CA GLY A 244 10.62 8.78 -15.09
C GLY A 244 9.41 7.88 -14.88
N ASN A 245 9.38 6.69 -15.47
CA ASN A 245 8.23 5.78 -15.36
C ASN A 245 8.37 4.84 -14.16
N LEU A 246 7.97 5.32 -12.99
CA LEU A 246 7.97 4.54 -11.76
C LEU A 246 6.70 3.70 -11.64
N ARG A 247 6.83 2.48 -11.12
CA ARG A 247 5.70 1.60 -10.83
C ARG A 247 5.31 1.67 -9.36
N TYR A 248 4.02 1.59 -9.12
CA TYR A 248 3.39 1.53 -7.80
C TYR A 248 2.53 0.29 -7.69
N LEU A 249 2.37 -0.27 -6.49
CA LEU A 249 1.38 -1.30 -6.22
C LEU A 249 -0.02 -0.70 -6.40
N HIS A 250 -0.80 -1.23 -7.33
CA HIS A 250 -2.08 -0.64 -7.73
C HIS A 250 -3.25 -1.52 -7.32
N TYR A 251 -3.93 -1.07 -6.27
CA TYR A 251 -5.07 -1.76 -5.71
C TYR A 251 -6.25 -0.82 -5.67
N HIS A 252 -7.43 -1.38 -5.91
CA HIS A 252 -8.69 -0.67 -5.85
C HIS A 252 -9.44 -1.12 -4.58
N PRO A 253 -10.07 -0.21 -3.82
CA PRO A 253 -10.80 -0.57 -2.60
C PRO A 253 -11.97 -1.51 -2.92
N ILE A 254 -12.57 -1.36 -4.10
CA ILE A 254 -13.63 -2.24 -4.61
C ILE A 254 -13.04 -3.19 -5.68
N PRO A 255 -12.90 -4.50 -5.42
CA PRO A 255 -12.46 -5.48 -6.41
C PRO A 255 -13.36 -5.50 -7.66
N LYS A 256 -12.77 -5.65 -8.87
CA LYS A 256 -13.50 -5.67 -10.15
C LYS A 256 -14.65 -6.67 -10.21
N GLY A 257 -14.53 -7.83 -9.53
CA GLY A 257 -15.57 -8.85 -9.46
C GLY A 257 -16.84 -8.41 -8.71
N LEU A 258 -16.75 -7.39 -7.85
CA LEU A 258 -17.89 -6.84 -7.11
C LEU A 258 -18.60 -5.70 -7.88
N ILE A 259 -17.88 -4.97 -8.74
CA ILE A 259 -18.39 -3.84 -9.53
C ILE A 259 -19.42 -4.29 -10.59
N GLY A 260 -19.09 -5.35 -11.36
CA GLY A 260 -19.99 -5.86 -12.40
C GLY A 260 -21.30 -6.47 -11.86
N PHE A 261 -21.33 -6.83 -10.57
CA PHE A 261 -22.53 -7.38 -9.92
C PHE A 261 -23.48 -6.29 -9.43
N GLN A 262 -22.96 -5.14 -8.97
CA GLN A 262 -23.81 -4.01 -8.55
C GLN A 262 -24.68 -3.49 -9.70
N GLN A 263 -24.16 -3.54 -10.94
CA GLN A 263 -24.90 -3.22 -12.17
C GLN A 263 -25.88 -4.33 -12.62
N GLN A 264 -25.69 -5.57 -12.16
CA GLN A 264 -26.55 -6.72 -12.51
C GLN A 264 -27.78 -6.88 -11.62
N LEU A 265 -27.87 -6.16 -10.49
CA LEU A 265 -29.07 -6.15 -9.63
C LEU A 265 -30.24 -5.38 -10.28
N SER A 266 -29.96 -4.60 -11.32
CA SER A 266 -30.93 -3.82 -12.12
C SER A 266 -31.53 -4.58 -13.31
N VAL A 267 -31.17 -5.86 -13.51
CA VAL A 267 -31.69 -6.69 -14.61
C VAL A 267 -32.61 -7.75 -14.02
N ASP A 268 -33.85 -7.83 -14.51
CA ASP A 268 -34.81 -8.88 -14.20
C ASP A 268 -34.14 -10.26 -14.31
N ARG A 269 -33.86 -10.90 -13.17
CA ARG A 269 -33.34 -12.26 -13.13
C ARG A 269 -34.50 -13.25 -13.04
N GLU A 270 -34.43 -14.31 -13.83
CA GLU A 270 -35.32 -15.47 -13.71
C GLU A 270 -35.11 -16.25 -12.40
N SER A 271 -33.92 -16.14 -11.78
CA SER A 271 -33.62 -16.74 -10.47
C SER A 271 -32.57 -15.93 -9.69
N LEU A 272 -32.77 -15.77 -8.37
CA LEU A 272 -31.82 -15.09 -7.47
C LEU A 272 -30.54 -15.90 -7.27
N LEU A 273 -30.63 -17.23 -7.29
CA LEU A 273 -29.51 -18.14 -7.07
C LEU A 273 -28.72 -18.32 -8.37
N SER A 274 -27.58 -17.63 -8.47
CA SER A 274 -26.80 -17.60 -9.72
C SER A 274 -26.11 -18.94 -10.03
N GLN A 275 -26.59 -19.65 -11.05
CA GLN A 275 -25.96 -20.90 -11.52
C GLN A 275 -24.49 -20.69 -11.94
N ARG A 276 -24.18 -19.53 -12.54
CA ARG A 276 -22.82 -19.16 -12.97
C ARG A 276 -21.80 -19.11 -11.83
N SER A 277 -22.23 -18.83 -10.60
CA SER A 277 -21.31 -18.80 -9.44
C SER A 277 -20.84 -20.20 -9.04
N LEU A 278 -21.65 -21.22 -9.34
CA LEU A 278 -21.37 -22.62 -9.05
C LEU A 278 -20.67 -23.33 -10.21
N SER A 279 -20.78 -22.78 -11.42
CA SER A 279 -20.29 -23.39 -12.65
C SER A 279 -19.11 -22.61 -13.26
N GLY A 280 -17.91 -23.19 -13.19
CA GLY A 280 -16.72 -22.65 -13.84
C GLY A 280 -15.46 -23.41 -13.42
N LYS A 281 -14.33 -23.14 -14.10
CA LYS A 281 -13.05 -23.81 -13.84
C LYS A 281 -12.57 -23.66 -12.39
N HIS A 282 -12.83 -22.50 -11.78
CA HIS A 282 -12.44 -22.24 -10.39
C HIS A 282 -13.29 -23.03 -9.38
N PRO A 283 -14.64 -22.95 -9.38
CA PRO A 283 -15.47 -23.82 -8.54
C PRO A 283 -15.16 -25.31 -8.69
N GLU A 284 -14.97 -25.78 -9.93
CA GLU A 284 -14.61 -27.17 -10.22
C GLU A 284 -13.31 -27.60 -9.52
N SER A 285 -12.26 -26.78 -9.61
CA SER A 285 -10.98 -27.01 -8.92
C SER A 285 -11.13 -27.08 -7.40
N VAL A 286 -12.01 -26.23 -6.83
CA VAL A 286 -12.30 -26.25 -5.39
C VAL A 286 -13.05 -27.52 -4.99
N TYR A 287 -14.05 -27.96 -5.76
CA TYR A 287 -14.78 -29.20 -5.49
C TYR A 287 -13.86 -30.42 -5.54
N LYS A 288 -12.99 -30.51 -6.56
CA LYS A 288 -11.94 -31.54 -6.64
C LYS A 288 -11.04 -31.51 -5.41
N SER A 289 -10.55 -30.35 -5.01
CA SER A 289 -9.68 -30.18 -3.83
C SER A 289 -10.35 -30.57 -2.49
N LEU A 290 -11.67 -30.46 -2.39
CA LEU A 290 -12.43 -30.87 -1.20
C LEU A 290 -12.67 -32.39 -1.12
N ILE A 291 -12.75 -33.04 -2.28
CA ILE A 291 -13.05 -34.47 -2.44
C ILE A 291 -11.75 -35.30 -2.45
N ASP A 292 -10.74 -34.86 -3.21
CA ASP A 292 -9.50 -35.58 -3.40
C ASP A 292 -8.57 -35.46 -2.19
N ARG A 293 -8.43 -36.58 -1.46
CA ARG A 293 -7.52 -36.70 -0.31
C ARG A 293 -6.07 -37.06 -0.68
N ARG A 294 -5.79 -37.35 -1.96
CA ARG A 294 -4.56 -38.04 -2.41
C ARG A 294 -3.44 -37.13 -2.96
N ILE A 295 -3.64 -35.81 -3.03
CA ILE A 295 -2.76 -34.92 -3.81
C ILE A 295 -1.53 -34.43 -3.00
N ASN A 296 -1.54 -34.52 -1.66
CA ASN A 296 -0.53 -33.87 -0.83
C ASN A 296 0.44 -34.87 -0.18
N ALA A 297 1.75 -34.62 -0.35
CA ALA A 297 2.83 -35.48 0.16
C ALA A 297 2.92 -35.55 1.70
N SER A 298 2.31 -34.61 2.44
CA SER A 298 2.31 -34.62 3.91
C SER A 298 0.95 -34.23 4.51
N LEU A 299 0.66 -34.75 5.72
CA LEU A 299 -0.57 -34.44 6.46
C LEU A 299 -0.72 -32.95 6.79
N ARG A 300 0.39 -32.24 7.02
CA ARG A 300 0.38 -30.79 7.30
C ARG A 300 -0.03 -30.00 6.06
N LEU A 301 0.55 -30.30 4.90
CA LEU A 301 0.19 -29.67 3.63
C LEU A 301 -1.25 -30.01 3.23
N ALA A 302 -1.69 -31.25 3.46
CA ALA A 302 -3.07 -31.67 3.23
C ALA A 302 -4.09 -30.86 4.08
N ARG A 303 -3.76 -30.59 5.35
CA ARG A 303 -4.59 -29.76 6.23
C ARG A 303 -4.66 -28.31 5.78
N LEU A 304 -3.52 -27.73 5.36
CA LEU A 304 -3.47 -26.36 4.85
C LEU A 304 -4.27 -26.23 3.54
N ALA A 305 -4.03 -27.11 2.58
CA ALA A 305 -4.75 -27.14 1.31
C ALA A 305 -6.26 -27.34 1.50
N ARG A 306 -6.68 -28.23 2.41
CA ARG A 306 -8.11 -28.40 2.75
C ARG A 306 -8.70 -27.14 3.40
N ARG A 307 -7.95 -26.48 4.28
CA ARG A 307 -8.40 -25.22 4.92
C ARG A 307 -8.61 -24.13 3.87
N ASP A 308 -7.72 -24.03 2.90
CA ASP A 308 -7.82 -23.04 1.83
C ASP A 308 -8.93 -23.39 0.84
N ALA A 309 -9.08 -24.67 0.47
CA ALA A 309 -10.21 -25.14 -0.34
C ALA A 309 -11.57 -24.85 0.35
N LEU A 310 -11.65 -25.04 1.66
CA LEU A 310 -12.85 -24.69 2.43
C LEU A 310 -13.12 -23.18 2.42
N ARG A 311 -12.10 -22.33 2.58
CA ARG A 311 -12.24 -20.88 2.47
C ARG A 311 -12.72 -20.44 1.08
N GLN A 312 -12.22 -21.09 0.03
CA GLN A 312 -12.65 -20.84 -1.35
C GLN A 312 -14.06 -21.37 -1.62
N PHE A 313 -14.47 -22.45 -0.96
CA PHE A 313 -15.83 -22.97 -1.05
C PHE A 313 -16.84 -22.07 -0.35
N ASP A 314 -16.50 -21.55 0.83
CA ASP A 314 -17.31 -20.55 1.54
C ASP A 314 -17.53 -19.31 0.64
N LEU A 315 -16.48 -18.89 -0.07
CA LEU A 315 -16.52 -17.83 -1.09
C LEU A 315 -17.51 -18.08 -2.23
N ILE A 316 -17.58 -19.32 -2.73
CA ILE A 316 -18.50 -19.73 -3.79
C ILE A 316 -19.94 -19.69 -3.27
N LEU A 317 -20.18 -20.24 -2.08
CA LEU A 317 -21.50 -20.24 -1.45
C LEU A 317 -21.99 -18.83 -1.14
N GLU A 318 -21.10 -17.96 -0.65
CA GLU A 318 -21.38 -16.54 -0.42
C GLU A 318 -21.85 -15.85 -1.70
N ASN A 319 -21.09 -15.98 -2.80
CA ASN A 319 -21.48 -15.39 -4.09
C ASN A 319 -22.80 -15.96 -4.63
N TRP A 320 -23.06 -17.24 -4.37
CA TRP A 320 -24.29 -17.91 -4.78
C TRP A 320 -25.52 -17.42 -4.00
N LEU A 321 -25.39 -17.25 -2.68
CA LEU A 321 -26.47 -16.80 -1.78
C LEU A 321 -26.65 -15.28 -1.74
N LYS A 322 -25.65 -14.51 -2.17
CA LYS A 322 -25.59 -13.05 -2.04
C LYS A 322 -26.88 -12.34 -2.47
N ALA A 323 -27.41 -12.66 -3.65
CA ALA A 323 -28.62 -12.01 -4.16
C ALA A 323 -29.85 -12.28 -3.28
N LEU A 324 -30.03 -13.51 -2.77
CA LEU A 324 -31.13 -13.85 -1.88
C LEU A 324 -31.04 -13.07 -0.57
N MET A 325 -29.83 -12.96 -0.01
CA MET A 325 -29.58 -12.15 1.19
C MET A 325 -29.83 -10.66 0.93
N ASP A 326 -29.41 -10.14 -0.22
CA ASP A 326 -29.66 -8.76 -0.63
C ASP A 326 -31.16 -8.46 -0.76
N VAL A 327 -31.98 -9.42 -1.24
CA VAL A 327 -33.45 -9.30 -1.31
C VAL A 327 -34.11 -9.38 0.07
N ARG A 328 -33.66 -10.28 0.96
CA ARG A 328 -34.11 -10.30 2.36
C ARG A 328 -33.87 -8.96 3.02
N GLN A 329 -32.67 -8.42 2.82
CA GLN A 329 -32.32 -7.10 3.31
C GLN A 329 -33.19 -6.00 2.68
N TYR A 330 -33.48 -6.08 1.35
CA TYR A 330 -34.42 -5.21 0.62
C TYR A 330 -35.76 -5.04 1.33
N PHE A 331 -36.39 -6.17 1.61
CA PHE A 331 -37.69 -6.24 2.25
C PHE A 331 -37.67 -5.68 3.67
N LEU A 332 -36.63 -5.99 4.46
CA LEU A 332 -36.51 -5.52 5.85
C LEU A 332 -36.42 -3.98 5.99
N GLU A 333 -36.00 -3.24 4.95
CA GLU A 333 -35.95 -1.76 4.99
C GLU A 333 -37.16 -1.06 4.38
N THR A 334 -37.73 -1.62 3.30
CA THR A 334 -38.79 -0.95 2.54
C THR A 334 -40.18 -1.48 2.87
N GLY A 335 -40.27 -2.66 3.49
CA GLY A 335 -41.52 -3.41 3.61
C GLY A 335 -42.07 -3.90 2.27
N CYS A 336 -41.36 -3.67 1.15
CA CYS A 336 -41.82 -3.98 -0.19
C CYS A 336 -41.00 -5.12 -0.82
N LEU A 337 -41.68 -6.13 -1.35
CA LEU A 337 -41.09 -7.16 -2.19
C LEU A 337 -41.14 -6.71 -3.65
N HIS A 338 -40.02 -6.28 -4.21
CA HIS A 338 -39.94 -5.86 -5.62
C HIS A 338 -39.72 -7.04 -6.60
N TYR A 339 -39.37 -8.22 -6.08
CA TYR A 339 -39.06 -9.40 -6.91
C TYR A 339 -40.30 -10.29 -7.08
N LYS A 340 -40.75 -10.44 -8.34
CA LYS A 340 -41.97 -11.19 -8.68
C LYS A 340 -41.76 -12.70 -8.81
N ASN A 341 -40.52 -13.17 -8.90
CA ASN A 341 -40.18 -14.58 -9.20
C ASN A 341 -39.56 -15.33 -7.99
N LEU A 342 -39.95 -14.98 -6.77
CA LEU A 342 -39.50 -15.69 -5.57
C LEU A 342 -40.31 -16.98 -5.40
N ASN A 343 -39.63 -18.08 -5.09
CA ASN A 343 -40.31 -19.29 -4.65
C ASN A 343 -40.84 -19.12 -3.22
N ARG A 344 -41.88 -19.87 -2.85
CA ARG A 344 -42.53 -19.79 -1.52
C ARG A 344 -41.56 -19.87 -0.33
N VAL A 345 -40.49 -20.67 -0.44
CA VAL A 345 -39.45 -20.82 0.61
C VAL A 345 -38.47 -19.64 0.62
N GLU A 346 -38.19 -19.04 -0.53
CA GLU A 346 -37.35 -17.85 -0.63
C GLU A 346 -38.11 -16.62 -0.10
N GLU A 347 -39.40 -16.52 -0.42
CA GLU A 347 -40.28 -15.47 0.09
C GLU A 347 -40.46 -15.57 1.61
N SER A 348 -40.69 -16.76 2.16
CA SER A 348 -40.80 -16.94 3.61
C SER A 348 -39.50 -16.65 4.33
N PHE A 349 -38.34 -16.94 3.72
CA PHE A 349 -37.05 -16.53 4.28
C PHE A 349 -36.86 -15.01 4.23
N VAL A 350 -37.24 -14.36 3.14
CA VAL A 350 -37.17 -12.90 3.00
C VAL A 350 -38.04 -12.19 4.04
N ARG A 351 -39.21 -12.77 4.37
CA ARG A 351 -40.17 -12.25 5.36
C ARG A 351 -39.87 -12.63 6.81
N ASP A 352 -38.81 -13.41 7.05
CA ASP A 352 -38.45 -13.94 8.37
C ASP A 352 -39.47 -14.92 8.99
N GLU A 353 -40.28 -15.56 8.14
CA GLU A 353 -41.35 -16.51 8.52
C GLU A 353 -40.90 -17.99 8.39
N ALA A 354 -39.71 -18.24 7.85
CA ALA A 354 -39.21 -19.58 7.54
C ALA A 354 -38.43 -20.22 8.69
N SER A 355 -38.61 -21.53 8.89
CA SER A 355 -37.68 -22.31 9.71
C SER A 355 -36.32 -22.41 9.01
N SER A 356 -35.23 -22.18 9.75
CA SER A 356 -33.84 -22.30 9.24
C SER A 356 -33.56 -23.65 8.57
N ASN A 357 -34.28 -24.71 8.96
CA ASN A 357 -34.14 -26.05 8.39
C ASN A 357 -34.80 -26.20 7.00
N ASP A 358 -35.91 -25.51 6.73
CA ASP A 358 -36.60 -25.59 5.44
C ASP A 358 -35.81 -24.87 4.35
N LEU A 359 -35.24 -23.71 4.67
CA LEU A 359 -34.33 -23.01 3.78
C LEU A 359 -33.09 -23.85 3.47
N ARG A 360 -32.51 -24.52 4.48
CA ARG A 360 -31.34 -25.39 4.29
C ARG A 360 -31.61 -26.54 3.32
N LYS A 361 -32.78 -27.19 3.43
CA LYS A 361 -33.20 -28.24 2.50
C LYS A 361 -33.35 -27.69 1.09
N TYR A 362 -34.04 -26.57 0.95
CA TYR A 362 -34.21 -25.90 -0.35
C TYR A 362 -32.87 -25.53 -1.00
N LEU A 363 -31.97 -24.89 -0.25
CA LEU A 363 -30.65 -24.52 -0.76
C LEU A 363 -29.81 -25.74 -1.14
N ASN A 364 -29.87 -26.83 -0.37
CA ASN A 364 -29.16 -28.05 -0.71
C ASN A 364 -29.65 -28.64 -2.06
N THR A 365 -30.97 -28.76 -2.23
CA THR A 365 -31.56 -29.24 -3.49
C THR A 365 -31.24 -28.31 -4.66
N SER A 366 -31.35 -27.00 -4.47
CA SER A 366 -31.06 -25.99 -5.50
C SER A 366 -29.58 -25.97 -5.90
N PHE A 367 -28.68 -26.17 -4.95
CA PHE A 367 -27.23 -26.27 -5.20
C PHE A 367 -26.92 -27.48 -6.10
N HIS A 368 -27.38 -28.67 -5.73
CA HIS A 368 -27.09 -29.88 -6.51
C HIS A 368 -27.82 -29.91 -7.86
N LYS A 369 -29.04 -29.34 -7.94
CA LYS A 369 -29.72 -29.13 -9.22
C LYS A 369 -28.88 -28.25 -10.15
N SER A 370 -28.30 -27.17 -9.62
CA SER A 370 -27.44 -26.27 -10.39
C SER A 370 -26.15 -26.95 -10.86
N LEU A 371 -25.53 -27.80 -10.03
CA LEU A 371 -24.35 -28.57 -10.45
C LEU A 371 -24.67 -29.60 -11.54
N ARG A 372 -25.82 -30.28 -11.45
CA ARG A 372 -26.28 -31.28 -12.44
C ARG A 372 -26.54 -30.68 -13.82
N LEU A 373 -27.01 -29.44 -13.88
CA LEU A 373 -27.34 -28.75 -15.13
C LEU A 373 -26.11 -28.37 -15.96
N ASN A 374 -24.90 -28.38 -15.38
CA ASN A 374 -23.68 -28.00 -16.07
C ASN A 374 -22.77 -29.22 -16.32
N PRO A 375 -22.34 -29.47 -17.58
CA PRO A 375 -21.55 -30.64 -17.94
C PRO A 375 -20.19 -30.71 -17.21
N TYR A 376 -19.62 -29.58 -16.80
CA TYR A 376 -18.32 -29.55 -16.11
C TYR A 376 -18.43 -29.84 -14.61
N THR A 377 -19.61 -29.69 -14.02
CA THR A 377 -19.81 -29.87 -12.57
C THR A 377 -20.77 -30.99 -12.20
N GLN A 378 -21.33 -31.69 -13.19
CA GLN A 378 -22.33 -32.73 -13.01
C GLN A 378 -21.82 -33.87 -12.12
N ASP A 379 -20.56 -34.24 -12.24
CA ASP A 379 -19.92 -35.30 -11.45
C ASP A 379 -19.86 -34.99 -9.94
N PHE A 380 -19.99 -33.72 -9.56
CA PHE A 380 -20.00 -33.29 -8.15
C PHE A 380 -21.41 -33.23 -7.55
N ALA A 381 -22.46 -33.35 -8.36
CA ALA A 381 -23.83 -33.33 -7.87
C ALA A 381 -24.08 -34.53 -6.96
N TYR A 382 -24.60 -34.29 -5.75
CA TYR A 382 -24.87 -35.28 -4.71
C TYR A 382 -23.67 -36.12 -4.24
N HIS A 383 -22.44 -35.72 -4.55
CA HIS A 383 -21.25 -36.43 -4.05
C HIS A 383 -21.17 -36.34 -2.51
N PRO A 384 -21.04 -37.47 -1.77
CA PRO A 384 -21.21 -37.52 -0.31
C PRO A 384 -20.26 -36.59 0.46
N GLY A 385 -19.00 -36.49 -0.01
CA GLY A 385 -18.02 -35.58 0.59
C GLY A 385 -18.37 -34.09 0.44
N LEU A 386 -19.02 -33.71 -0.66
CA LEU A 386 -19.44 -32.33 -0.91
C LEU A 386 -20.76 -32.03 -0.20
N THR A 387 -21.72 -32.96 -0.23
CA THR A 387 -23.04 -32.83 0.43
C THR A 387 -22.89 -32.65 1.94
N ALA A 388 -22.02 -33.43 2.60
CA ALA A 388 -21.74 -33.27 4.03
C ALA A 388 -21.11 -31.92 4.35
N THR A 389 -20.13 -31.49 3.53
CA THR A 389 -19.45 -30.20 3.69
C THR A 389 -20.42 -29.04 3.48
N LEU A 390 -21.24 -29.08 2.42
CA LEU A 390 -22.26 -28.08 2.12
C LEU A 390 -23.26 -27.94 3.28
N ASN A 391 -23.79 -29.04 3.80
CA ASN A 391 -24.75 -29.00 4.90
C ASN A 391 -24.16 -28.38 6.17
N GLN A 392 -22.90 -28.68 6.47
CA GLN A 392 -22.19 -28.08 7.60
C GLN A 392 -21.97 -26.57 7.38
N ARG A 393 -21.58 -26.16 6.17
CA ARG A 393 -21.36 -24.75 5.83
C ARG A 393 -22.66 -23.94 5.79
N LEU A 394 -23.72 -24.46 5.18
CA LEU A 394 -25.04 -23.82 5.20
C LEU A 394 -25.57 -23.71 6.62
N LYS A 395 -25.37 -24.72 7.48
CA LYS A 395 -25.72 -24.63 8.91
C LYS A 395 -24.96 -23.48 9.59
N GLN A 396 -23.66 -23.37 9.32
CA GLN A 396 -22.85 -22.28 9.87
C GLN A 396 -23.23 -20.91 9.32
N LEU A 397 -23.58 -20.78 8.04
CA LEU A 397 -23.98 -19.52 7.42
C LEU A 397 -25.36 -19.06 7.91
N LEU A 398 -26.27 -19.99 8.22
CA LEU A 398 -27.67 -19.70 8.55
C LEU A 398 -27.98 -19.69 10.07
N HIS A 399 -27.18 -20.33 10.92
CA HIS A 399 -27.29 -20.22 12.39
C HIS A 399 -26.53 -19.02 12.98
N GLN A 400 -26.14 -18.04 12.17
CA GLN A 400 -25.44 -16.84 12.65
C GLN A 400 -26.37 -15.77 13.26
N GLU A 401 -27.65 -16.05 13.40
CA GLU A 401 -28.58 -15.25 14.19
C GLU A 401 -28.74 -15.90 15.58
N ASN A 402 -28.44 -15.15 16.63
CA ASN A 402 -28.63 -15.47 18.06
C ASN A 402 -27.45 -16.15 18.78
N ALA A 403 -26.36 -15.42 18.99
CA ALA A 403 -25.63 -15.55 20.25
C ALA A 403 -25.93 -14.29 21.08
N PRO A 404 -26.46 -14.41 22.31
CA PRO A 404 -26.55 -13.27 23.21
C PRO A 404 -25.12 -12.82 23.52
N SER A 405 -24.82 -11.55 23.24
CA SER A 405 -23.57 -10.94 23.70
C SER A 405 -23.68 -10.83 25.23
N ALA A 406 -22.70 -11.41 25.93
CA ALA A 406 -22.52 -11.10 27.34
C ALA A 406 -22.03 -9.66 27.41
N ALA A 407 -22.90 -8.76 27.86
CA ALA A 407 -22.54 -7.38 28.11
C ALA A 407 -21.50 -7.37 29.25
N GLU A 408 -20.23 -7.27 28.88
CA GLU A 408 -19.23 -6.72 29.78
C GLU A 408 -19.48 -5.21 29.84
N GLU A 409 -19.66 -4.68 31.05
CA GLU A 409 -19.76 -3.24 31.30
C GLU A 409 -18.49 -2.55 30.78
N LEU A 410 -18.56 -2.01 29.56
CA LEU A 410 -17.54 -1.15 29.01
C LEU A 410 -17.83 0.30 29.42
N PRO A 411 -16.78 1.12 29.64
CA PRO A 411 -16.90 2.51 30.11
C PRO A 411 -17.73 3.38 29.15
N GLU A 412 -18.06 4.62 29.53
CA GLU A 412 -18.82 5.61 28.71
C GLU A 412 -18.29 5.76 27.27
N MET A 413 -18.70 4.88 26.35
CA MET A 413 -18.33 4.86 24.95
C MET A 413 -19.52 5.32 24.11
N GLY A 414 -19.22 5.98 22.99
CA GLY A 414 -20.22 6.41 22.02
C GLY A 414 -19.77 6.12 20.60
N TYR A 415 -20.73 6.03 19.70
CA TYR A 415 -20.55 5.72 18.30
C TYR A 415 -21.14 6.81 17.42
N ALA A 416 -20.35 7.27 16.45
CA ALA A 416 -20.77 8.19 15.41
C ALA A 416 -20.65 7.50 14.05
N SER A 417 -21.65 7.67 13.20
CA SER A 417 -21.68 7.10 11.86
C SER A 417 -21.99 8.17 10.83
N LEU A 418 -21.06 8.36 9.91
CA LEU A 418 -21.15 9.28 8.78
C LEU A 418 -21.44 8.45 7.53
N HIS A 419 -22.60 8.66 6.92
CA HIS A 419 -23.08 7.90 5.78
C HIS A 419 -22.95 8.72 4.50
N ASN A 420 -22.60 8.05 3.39
CA ASN A 420 -22.54 8.64 2.05
C ASN A 420 -21.72 9.94 1.99
N VAL A 421 -20.57 9.94 2.68
CA VAL A 421 -19.56 10.98 2.58
C VAL A 421 -18.95 10.91 1.19
N SER A 422 -19.25 11.90 0.35
CA SER A 422 -18.66 12.01 -0.97
C SER A 422 -17.38 12.83 -0.90
N VAL A 423 -16.30 12.28 -1.46
CA VAL A 423 -15.00 12.95 -1.57
C VAL A 423 -14.71 13.16 -3.04
N THR A 424 -14.33 14.38 -3.37
CA THR A 424 -13.89 14.77 -4.72
C THR A 424 -12.43 15.18 -4.70
N ASP A 425 -11.67 14.76 -5.72
CA ASP A 425 -10.24 15.06 -5.87
C ASP A 425 -9.34 14.63 -4.68
N GLY A 426 -9.69 13.52 -4.02
CA GLY A 426 -8.85 12.90 -2.99
C GLY A 426 -7.51 12.40 -3.57
N ASN A 427 -6.43 12.45 -2.79
CA ASN A 427 -5.10 12.03 -3.26
C ASN A 427 -4.94 10.49 -3.26
N ALA A 428 -4.88 9.88 -4.45
CA ALA A 428 -4.63 8.45 -4.64
C ALA A 428 -3.15 8.05 -4.56
N LEU A 429 -2.23 9.03 -4.42
CA LEU A 429 -0.78 8.86 -4.15
C LEU A 429 -0.43 9.30 -2.74
N ASN A 430 -1.27 8.93 -1.79
CA ASN A 430 -1.02 9.14 -0.37
C ASN A 430 0.18 8.33 0.16
N ASN A 431 0.62 7.29 -0.57
CA ASN A 431 1.74 6.44 -0.23
C ASN A 431 2.76 6.42 -1.39
N PRO A 432 4.07 6.60 -1.15
CA PRO A 432 5.08 6.54 -2.20
C PRO A 432 5.31 5.15 -2.80
N TYR A 433 4.62 4.12 -2.30
CA TYR A 433 4.73 2.72 -2.70
C TYR A 433 3.43 2.16 -3.32
N CYS A 434 2.28 2.69 -2.89
CA CYS A 434 0.95 2.18 -3.25
C CYS A 434 0.11 3.29 -3.87
N ALA A 435 -0.70 2.93 -4.86
CA ALA A 435 -1.60 3.84 -5.55
C ALA A 435 -3.01 3.27 -5.63
N GLY A 436 -4.01 4.13 -5.48
CA GLY A 436 -5.43 3.79 -5.67
C GLY A 436 -6.15 3.28 -4.44
N MET A 437 -5.48 3.14 -3.29
CA MET A 437 -6.11 2.86 -2.00
C MET A 437 -6.18 4.13 -1.14
N PRO A 438 -7.30 4.38 -0.42
CA PRO A 438 -7.35 5.46 0.56
C PRO A 438 -6.39 5.18 1.75
N SER A 439 -5.82 6.23 2.35
CA SER A 439 -4.91 6.09 3.49
C SER A 439 -5.68 6.04 4.79
N MET A 440 -5.39 5.05 5.63
CA MET A 440 -5.99 5.00 6.96
C MET A 440 -5.44 6.12 7.86
N THR A 441 -4.19 6.54 7.65
CA THR A 441 -3.63 7.71 8.34
C THR A 441 -4.35 9.01 7.98
N GLY A 442 -4.79 9.17 6.73
CA GLY A 442 -5.57 10.34 6.32
C GLY A 442 -6.99 10.33 6.92
N LEU A 443 -7.61 9.16 7.03
CA LEU A 443 -8.89 9.02 7.73
C LEU A 443 -8.75 9.31 9.23
N TRP A 444 -7.69 8.79 9.85
CA TRP A 444 -7.41 9.08 11.25
C TRP A 444 -7.12 10.56 11.51
N GLY A 445 -6.37 11.20 10.62
CA GLY A 445 -6.14 12.66 10.67
C GLY A 445 -7.44 13.45 10.59
N PHE A 446 -8.39 13.03 9.75
CA PHE A 446 -9.73 13.61 9.70
C PHE A 446 -10.48 13.44 11.03
N CYS A 447 -10.53 12.24 11.59
CA CYS A 447 -11.19 12.00 12.88
C CYS A 447 -10.53 12.77 14.03
N LYS A 448 -9.20 12.94 14.01
CA LYS A 448 -8.49 13.73 15.02
C LYS A 448 -8.68 15.22 14.85
N ASN A 449 -8.84 15.72 13.63
CA ASN A 449 -9.21 17.12 13.42
C ASN A 449 -10.61 17.42 13.97
N LEU A 450 -11.57 16.53 13.71
CA LEU A 450 -12.90 16.58 14.33
C LEU A 450 -12.82 16.55 15.86
N GLU A 451 -12.01 15.66 16.44
CA GLU A 451 -11.80 15.61 17.90
C GLU A 451 -11.24 16.92 18.46
N MET A 452 -10.27 17.54 17.78
CA MET A 452 -9.69 18.81 18.21
C MET A 452 -10.72 19.94 18.15
N GLN A 453 -11.47 20.05 17.04
CA GLN A 453 -12.51 21.05 16.88
C GLN A 453 -13.62 20.91 17.95
N LEU A 454 -14.03 19.69 18.27
CA LEU A 454 -14.98 19.43 19.34
C LEU A 454 -14.43 19.82 20.72
N LYS A 455 -13.15 19.52 20.99
CA LYS A 455 -12.49 19.91 22.25
C LYS A 455 -12.36 21.41 22.42
N GLU A 456 -12.03 22.13 21.34
CA GLU A 456 -11.98 23.59 21.34
C GLU A 456 -13.33 24.21 21.69
N SER A 457 -14.43 23.56 21.26
CA SER A 457 -15.81 23.94 21.60
C SER A 457 -16.30 23.43 22.97
N GLY A 458 -15.43 22.79 23.75
CA GLY A 458 -15.72 22.36 25.13
C GLY A 458 -16.19 20.92 25.29
N PHE A 459 -16.28 20.13 24.22
CA PHE A 459 -16.66 18.72 24.30
C PHE A 459 -15.47 17.82 24.71
N ALA A 460 -15.65 17.02 25.75
CA ALA A 460 -14.63 16.13 26.27
C ALA A 460 -14.68 14.73 25.60
N VAL A 461 -14.34 14.68 24.29
CA VAL A 461 -14.43 13.47 23.45
C VAL A 461 -13.05 12.98 23.03
N SER A 462 -12.83 11.66 22.94
CA SER A 462 -11.58 11.08 22.45
C SER A 462 -11.81 9.91 21.50
N VAL A 463 -11.40 10.05 20.24
CA VAL A 463 -11.53 9.01 19.21
C VAL A 463 -10.60 7.83 19.53
N GLN A 464 -11.19 6.64 19.59
CA GLN A 464 -10.51 5.38 19.91
C GLN A 464 -10.27 4.52 18.68
N ARG A 465 -11.31 4.29 17.87
CA ARG A 465 -11.25 3.42 16.70
C ARG A 465 -12.09 3.97 15.55
N VAL A 466 -11.76 3.58 14.32
CA VAL A 466 -12.50 3.97 13.12
C VAL A 466 -12.68 2.78 12.16
N ALA A 467 -13.84 2.65 11.54
CA ALA A 467 -14.11 1.71 10.46
C ALA A 467 -14.49 2.47 9.17
N LEU A 468 -14.06 1.94 8.03
CA LEU A 468 -14.25 2.56 6.72
C LEU A 468 -14.91 1.59 5.74
N MET A 469 -15.99 2.06 5.13
CA MET A 469 -16.64 1.41 4.00
C MET A 469 -16.53 2.28 2.75
N CYS A 470 -16.26 1.65 1.62
CA CYS A 470 -16.20 2.27 0.31
C CYS A 470 -17.38 1.78 -0.55
N HIS A 471 -18.25 2.71 -0.97
CA HIS A 471 -19.42 2.42 -1.80
C HIS A 471 -19.08 2.52 -3.29
N GLU A 472 -18.47 3.63 -3.65
CA GLU A 472 -18.06 3.98 -5.01
C GLU A 472 -16.64 4.52 -4.98
N PHE A 473 -15.88 4.21 -6.01
CA PHE A 473 -14.52 4.70 -6.16
C PHE A 473 -14.16 4.77 -7.64
N SER A 474 -13.68 5.92 -8.07
CA SER A 474 -13.15 6.18 -9.39
C SER A 474 -11.84 6.94 -9.24
N ALA A 475 -10.79 6.48 -9.90
CA ALA A 475 -9.47 7.11 -9.84
C ALA A 475 -9.00 7.50 -11.24
N ASN A 476 -8.53 8.74 -11.35
CA ASN A 476 -8.12 9.36 -12.61
C ASN A 476 -6.69 9.85 -12.51
N ARG A 477 -5.91 9.59 -13.57
CA ARG A 477 -4.55 10.15 -13.69
C ARG A 477 -4.63 11.50 -14.37
N SER A 478 -3.97 12.46 -13.78
CA SER A 478 -3.82 13.80 -14.31
C SER A 478 -2.38 14.28 -14.08
N THR A 479 -2.11 15.49 -14.52
CA THR A 479 -0.85 16.18 -14.24
C THR A 479 -1.19 17.48 -13.56
N LEU A 480 -0.65 17.68 -12.36
CA LEU A 480 -0.87 18.92 -11.63
C LEU A 480 -0.18 20.05 -12.38
N ILE A 481 -0.95 21.08 -12.72
CA ILE A 481 -0.43 22.31 -13.30
C ILE A 481 -0.22 23.28 -12.15
N PRO A 482 1.03 23.51 -11.71
CA PRO A 482 1.29 24.41 -10.59
C PRO A 482 1.06 25.86 -11.01
N GLU A 483 0.70 26.68 -10.04
CA GLU A 483 0.57 28.12 -10.24
C GLU A 483 1.91 28.75 -10.65
N PRO A 484 1.89 29.78 -11.52
CA PRO A 484 3.08 30.56 -11.85
C PRO A 484 3.67 31.18 -10.59
N SER A 485 4.90 30.79 -10.24
CA SER A 485 5.53 31.16 -8.96
C SER A 485 6.99 31.59 -9.09
N ARG A 486 7.59 31.49 -10.27
CA ARG A 486 9.03 31.79 -10.46
C ARG A 486 9.25 32.89 -11.49
N PRO A 487 10.02 33.95 -11.20
CA PRO A 487 10.40 34.91 -12.23
C PRO A 487 11.25 34.22 -13.31
N SER A 488 11.07 34.63 -14.56
CA SER A 488 11.87 34.10 -15.68
C SER A 488 13.35 34.48 -15.49
N PRO A 489 14.29 33.55 -15.73
CA PRO A 489 15.72 33.83 -15.59
C PRO A 489 16.29 34.74 -16.69
N GLN A 490 15.49 35.13 -17.70
CA GLN A 490 15.93 36.08 -18.73
C GLN A 490 15.94 37.50 -18.16
N LYS A 491 17.12 38.13 -18.10
CA LYS A 491 17.31 39.54 -17.71
C LYS A 491 16.36 40.42 -18.55
N GLY A 492 15.51 41.21 -17.87
CA GLY A 492 14.56 42.13 -18.50
C GLY A 492 13.15 41.59 -18.75
N SER A 493 12.87 40.30 -18.49
CA SER A 493 11.53 39.72 -18.63
C SER A 493 10.82 39.63 -17.27
N GLN A 494 9.74 40.40 -17.07
CA GLN A 494 8.86 40.27 -15.89
C GLN A 494 7.93 39.04 -15.94
N THR A 495 8.20 38.07 -16.82
CA THR A 495 7.31 36.92 -16.99
C THR A 495 7.48 35.91 -15.85
N VAL A 496 6.39 35.51 -15.22
CA VAL A 496 6.37 34.47 -14.18
C VAL A 496 6.16 33.11 -14.83
N LYS A 497 7.09 32.18 -14.61
CA LYS A 497 7.06 30.78 -15.05
C LYS A 497 6.48 29.87 -13.97
N ARG A 498 5.82 28.80 -14.43
CA ARG A 498 5.34 27.70 -13.60
C ARG A 498 6.50 26.83 -13.13
N SER A 499 6.36 26.20 -11.96
CA SER A 499 7.29 25.17 -11.52
C SER A 499 7.18 23.90 -12.37
N GLY A 500 8.07 22.92 -12.13
CA GLY A 500 7.97 21.63 -12.79
C GLY A 500 6.61 20.98 -12.54
N LEU A 501 6.08 20.32 -13.57
CA LEU A 501 4.86 19.52 -13.43
C LEU A 501 5.10 18.39 -12.43
N LEU A 502 4.06 17.98 -11.71
CA LEU A 502 4.10 16.77 -10.90
C LEU A 502 2.97 15.85 -11.36
N PRO A 503 3.21 14.53 -11.42
CA PRO A 503 2.12 13.60 -11.69
C PRO A 503 1.10 13.70 -10.55
N GLN A 504 -0.17 13.63 -10.94
CA GLN A 504 -1.28 13.62 -10.01
C GLN A 504 -2.13 12.38 -10.29
N PHE A 505 -2.57 11.74 -9.22
CA PHE A 505 -3.54 10.66 -9.30
C PHE A 505 -4.56 10.95 -8.23
N THR A 506 -5.74 11.35 -8.67
CA THR A 506 -6.85 11.69 -7.78
C THR A 506 -7.92 10.61 -7.83
N PHE A 507 -8.71 10.54 -6.78
CA PHE A 507 -9.92 9.72 -6.75
C PHE A 507 -11.11 10.54 -6.28
N SER A 508 -12.27 10.14 -6.79
CA SER A 508 -13.56 10.56 -6.30
C SER A 508 -14.36 9.32 -5.91
N GLY A 509 -15.10 9.40 -4.81
CA GLY A 509 -15.81 8.25 -4.29
C GLY A 509 -16.78 8.59 -3.19
N GLN A 510 -17.60 7.60 -2.84
CA GLN A 510 -18.55 7.67 -1.73
C GLN A 510 -18.11 6.69 -0.64
N PHE A 511 -18.07 7.17 0.59
CA PHE A 511 -17.57 6.45 1.75
C PHE A 511 -18.55 6.55 2.90
N SER A 512 -18.50 5.57 3.79
CA SER A 512 -19.12 5.69 5.09
C SER A 512 -18.13 5.35 6.18
N VAL A 513 -18.17 6.12 7.25
CA VAL A 513 -17.19 6.10 8.33
C VAL A 513 -17.92 5.86 9.63
N VAL A 514 -17.47 4.88 10.41
CA VAL A 514 -17.96 4.65 11.77
C VAL A 514 -16.83 4.96 12.73
N ILE A 515 -17.09 5.87 13.66
CA ILE A 515 -16.13 6.37 14.65
C ILE A 515 -16.60 5.90 16.02
N GLU A 516 -15.71 5.22 16.73
CA GLU A 516 -15.90 4.94 18.15
C GLU A 516 -15.11 5.96 18.96
N TYR A 517 -15.78 6.59 19.91
CA TYR A 517 -15.21 7.61 20.78
C TYR A 517 -15.53 7.34 22.25
N ARG A 518 -14.66 7.84 23.13
CA ARG A 518 -14.85 7.82 24.58
C ARG A 518 -15.36 9.18 25.05
N LYS A 519 -16.37 9.19 25.91
CA LYS A 519 -16.82 10.36 26.67
C LYS A 519 -15.98 10.49 27.94
N SER A 520 -15.63 11.71 28.33
CA SER A 520 -14.95 11.96 29.60
C SER A 520 -15.76 12.93 30.45
N ALA A 521 -15.73 12.74 31.78
CA ALA A 521 -16.51 13.51 32.73
C ALA A 521 -16.18 15.02 32.63
N GLY A 522 -17.06 15.76 31.96
CA GLY A 522 -17.02 17.20 31.74
C GLY A 522 -18.44 17.71 31.49
N ARG A 523 -18.72 18.96 31.87
CA ARG A 523 -20.08 19.53 31.81
C ARG A 523 -20.29 20.24 30.47
N LEU A 524 -21.20 19.70 29.64
CA LEU A 524 -22.24 20.38 28.83
C LEU A 524 -22.68 19.50 27.65
N SER A 525 -23.87 18.91 27.78
CA SER A 525 -24.72 18.26 26.76
C SER A 525 -24.17 17.02 26.03
N GLU A 526 -25.05 16.02 25.92
CA GLU A 526 -24.93 14.93 24.95
C GLU A 526 -24.51 15.51 23.60
N LEU A 527 -23.41 15.02 23.05
CA LEU A 527 -22.98 15.37 21.70
C LEU A 527 -24.15 15.18 20.74
N THR A 528 -24.63 16.23 20.08
CA THR A 528 -25.75 16.13 19.15
C THR A 528 -25.26 15.89 17.72
N THR A 529 -26.16 15.48 16.84
CA THR A 529 -25.85 15.31 15.42
C THR A 529 -25.47 16.63 14.76
N ASP A 530 -26.04 17.75 15.22
CA ASP A 530 -25.76 19.08 14.70
C ASP A 530 -24.39 19.58 15.16
N ASP A 531 -23.98 19.26 16.39
CA ASP A 531 -22.62 19.52 16.87
C ASP A 531 -21.60 18.81 15.99
N LEU A 532 -21.81 17.53 15.68
CA LEU A 532 -20.96 16.82 14.74
C LEU A 532 -20.95 17.51 13.37
N ARG A 533 -22.11 17.87 12.83
CA ARG A 533 -22.20 18.52 11.51
C ARG A 533 -21.38 19.80 11.44
N ASN A 534 -21.49 20.65 12.45
CA ASN A 534 -20.85 21.96 12.49
C ASN A 534 -19.32 21.87 12.67
N HIS A 535 -18.81 20.77 13.24
CA HIS A 535 -17.39 20.57 13.49
C HIS A 535 -16.73 19.58 12.52
N LEU A 536 -17.42 19.16 11.45
CA LEU A 536 -16.83 18.26 10.46
C LEU A 536 -15.77 19.00 9.62
N PRO A 537 -14.58 18.40 9.42
CA PRO A 537 -13.58 18.98 8.53
C PRO A 537 -14.03 18.99 7.05
N ASP A 538 -13.77 20.10 6.36
CA ASP A 538 -14.09 20.28 4.93
C ASP A 538 -13.28 19.40 3.97
N ARG A 539 -12.15 18.83 4.46
CA ARG A 539 -11.20 18.10 3.62
C ARG A 539 -10.90 16.71 4.16
N LEU A 540 -10.88 15.74 3.25
CA LEU A 540 -10.47 14.36 3.51
C LEU A 540 -9.53 13.88 2.40
N TRP A 541 -8.38 13.32 2.78
CA TRP A 541 -7.30 12.90 1.86
C TRP A 541 -6.83 13.99 0.89
N GLY A 542 -6.96 15.26 1.26
CA GLY A 542 -6.62 16.42 0.43
C GLY A 542 -7.71 16.82 -0.57
N GLY A 543 -8.79 16.04 -0.69
CA GLY A 543 -9.97 16.36 -1.49
C GLY A 543 -11.05 17.07 -0.67
N SER A 544 -12.07 17.56 -1.35
CA SER A 544 -13.23 18.23 -0.74
C SER A 544 -14.27 17.22 -0.29
N LEU A 545 -14.77 17.39 0.93
CA LEU A 545 -15.79 16.54 1.54
C LEU A 545 -17.18 17.15 1.38
N MET A 546 -18.14 16.33 0.97
CA MET A 546 -19.54 16.71 0.81
C MET A 546 -20.43 15.60 1.42
N LEU A 547 -21.28 15.96 2.36
CA LEU A 547 -22.28 15.04 2.93
C LEU A 547 -23.52 15.01 2.05
N GLN A 548 -23.95 13.82 1.64
CA GLN A 548 -25.20 13.64 0.91
C GLN A 548 -26.33 13.33 1.89
N GLU A 549 -27.20 14.30 2.12
CA GLU A 549 -28.40 14.11 2.94
C GLU A 549 -29.63 13.87 2.04
N SER A 550 -30.53 13.01 2.49
CA SER A 550 -31.82 12.78 1.83
C SER A 550 -32.95 12.97 2.86
N ALA A 551 -34.17 13.20 2.39
CA ALA A 551 -35.33 13.48 3.26
C ALA A 551 -35.56 12.43 4.37
N ASN A 552 -35.09 11.19 4.17
CA ASN A 552 -35.25 10.07 5.12
C ASN A 552 -33.93 9.66 5.82
N ASN A 553 -32.80 10.32 5.54
CA ASN A 553 -31.50 9.97 6.14
C ASN A 553 -30.61 11.21 6.29
N HIS A 554 -30.44 11.66 7.54
CA HIS A 554 -29.67 12.87 7.90
C HIS A 554 -28.15 12.75 7.77
N GLY A 555 -27.64 11.69 7.12
CA GLY A 555 -26.20 11.46 6.89
C GLY A 555 -25.39 11.10 8.14
N ILE A 556 -25.71 11.68 9.29
CA ILE A 556 -25.02 11.50 10.57
C ILE A 556 -25.94 10.77 11.54
N HIS A 557 -25.38 9.85 12.32
CA HIS A 557 -26.11 9.17 13.38
C HIS A 557 -25.20 8.89 14.58
N LEU A 558 -25.73 9.20 15.76
CA LEU A 558 -25.08 9.10 17.06
C LEU A 558 -25.83 8.13 17.95
N THR A 559 -25.12 7.20 18.57
CA THR A 559 -25.66 6.29 19.58
C THR A 559 -24.63 5.98 20.64
N ASP A 560 -25.10 5.68 21.84
CA ASP A 560 -24.25 5.21 22.93
C ASP A 560 -24.13 3.68 22.92
N GLU A 561 -25.11 2.99 22.32
CA GLU A 561 -25.09 1.55 22.13
C GLU A 561 -24.64 1.18 20.71
N PHE A 562 -23.82 0.13 20.61
CA PHE A 562 -23.36 -0.38 19.32
C PHE A 562 -24.41 -1.22 18.60
N ASP A 563 -25.20 -2.02 19.32
CA ASP A 563 -26.21 -2.91 18.72
C ASP A 563 -27.25 -2.22 17.83
N PRO A 564 -27.90 -1.11 18.23
CA PRO A 564 -28.83 -0.41 17.36
C PRO A 564 -28.12 0.17 16.14
N LEU A 565 -26.89 0.67 16.30
CA LEU A 565 -26.06 1.12 15.19
C LEU A 565 -25.76 -0.05 14.25
N TYR A 566 -25.29 -1.18 14.75
CA TYR A 566 -24.96 -2.37 13.96
C TYR A 566 -26.15 -2.87 13.15
N ARG A 567 -27.36 -2.90 13.73
CA ARG A 567 -28.59 -3.22 12.99
C ARG A 567 -28.86 -2.22 11.87
N LYS A 568 -28.64 -0.93 12.12
CA LYS A 568 -28.72 0.12 11.09
C LYS A 568 -27.62 -0.04 10.02
N LEU A 569 -26.39 -0.40 10.41
CA LEU A 569 -25.30 -0.66 9.49
C LEU A 569 -25.67 -1.83 8.56
N ILE A 570 -26.14 -2.96 9.10
CA ILE A 570 -26.56 -4.13 8.30
C ILE A 570 -27.61 -3.73 7.27
N ARG A 571 -28.56 -2.87 7.67
CA ARG A 571 -29.58 -2.33 6.79
C ARG A 571 -28.98 -1.44 5.69
N GLN A 572 -28.27 -0.39 6.06
CA GLN A 572 -27.87 0.65 5.10
C GLN A 572 -26.70 0.24 4.17
N PHE A 573 -25.86 -0.73 4.57
CA PHE A 573 -24.60 -1.04 3.89
C PHE A 573 -24.66 -2.17 2.85
N ARG A 574 -25.67 -2.11 1.97
CA ARG A 574 -25.91 -3.09 0.90
C ARG A 574 -24.88 -3.08 -0.23
N ARG A 575 -24.29 -1.92 -0.53
CA ARG A 575 -23.45 -1.70 -1.72
C ARG A 575 -22.15 -1.04 -1.32
N GLY A 576 -21.14 -1.86 -1.06
CA GLY A 576 -19.78 -1.40 -0.84
C GLY A 576 -18.89 -2.46 -0.19
N VAL A 577 -17.68 -2.06 0.14
CA VAL A 577 -16.61 -2.91 0.64
C VAL A 577 -16.02 -2.27 1.89
N TRP A 578 -15.99 -3.03 2.97
CA TRP A 578 -15.30 -2.66 4.19
C TRP A 578 -13.80 -2.91 4.03
N LEU A 579 -13.01 -1.91 4.42
CA LEU A 579 -11.55 -2.04 4.51
C LEU A 579 -11.21 -2.46 5.93
N VAL A 580 -10.85 -3.73 6.08
CA VAL A 580 -10.68 -4.41 7.38
C VAL A 580 -9.20 -4.70 7.60
N PRO A 581 -8.61 -4.47 8.78
CA PRO A 581 -7.22 -4.83 9.04
C PRO A 581 -7.01 -6.36 8.96
N ASP A 582 -5.96 -6.81 8.27
CA ASP A 582 -5.63 -8.24 8.12
C ASP A 582 -4.97 -8.83 9.39
N SER A 583 -4.06 -8.05 10.00
CA SER A 583 -3.29 -8.42 11.19
C SER A 583 -3.40 -7.36 12.30
N SER A 584 -3.13 -7.79 13.53
CA SER A 584 -2.85 -6.92 14.69
C SER A 584 -1.36 -6.56 14.80
N GLU A 585 -0.51 -7.09 13.93
CA GLU A 585 0.94 -6.88 13.98
C GLU A 585 1.41 -6.09 12.75
N VAL A 586 2.49 -5.32 12.94
CA VAL A 586 3.17 -4.57 11.89
C VAL A 586 3.87 -5.56 10.98
N ILE A 587 3.59 -5.47 9.68
CA ILE A 587 4.10 -6.41 8.68
C ILE A 587 5.53 -6.01 8.31
N GLU A 588 6.46 -6.95 8.45
CA GLU A 588 7.83 -6.75 7.99
C GLU A 588 7.88 -6.61 6.47
N GLN A 589 8.75 -5.72 5.97
CA GLN A 589 8.88 -5.41 4.54
C GLN A 589 9.14 -6.65 3.66
N ASN A 590 9.84 -7.66 4.18
CA ASN A 590 10.16 -8.88 3.45
C ASN A 590 8.93 -9.76 3.24
N SER A 591 8.03 -9.84 4.22
CA SER A 591 6.82 -10.66 4.17
C SER A 591 5.67 -10.04 3.35
N LEU A 592 5.71 -8.73 3.09
CA LEU A 592 4.64 -8.01 2.41
C LEU A 592 4.31 -8.60 1.04
N PHE A 593 5.33 -8.88 0.22
CA PHE A 593 5.13 -9.34 -1.15
C PHE A 593 4.55 -10.76 -1.18
N ASP A 594 5.04 -11.65 -0.32
CA ASP A 594 4.54 -13.02 -0.18
C ASP A 594 3.06 -13.02 0.23
N LEU A 595 2.70 -12.21 1.23
CA LEU A 595 1.31 -12.08 1.69
C LEU A 595 0.35 -11.58 0.60
N LEU A 596 0.81 -10.68 -0.27
CA LEU A 596 0.03 -10.16 -1.39
C LEU A 596 -0.10 -11.16 -2.54
N LEU A 597 0.88 -12.05 -2.72
CA LEU A 597 0.83 -13.13 -3.71
C LEU A 597 -0.10 -14.27 -3.25
N GLU A 598 -0.15 -14.56 -1.95
CA GLU A 598 -0.99 -15.61 -1.35
C GLU A 598 -2.49 -15.37 -1.54
N ASP A 599 -2.98 -14.15 -1.29
CA ASP A 599 -4.41 -13.83 -1.33
C ASP A 599 -4.71 -12.54 -2.10
N LYS A 600 -5.39 -12.69 -3.24
CA LYS A 600 -5.80 -11.58 -4.11
C LYS A 600 -6.79 -10.61 -3.46
N LYS A 601 -7.42 -10.96 -2.33
CA LYS A 601 -8.29 -10.06 -1.56
C LYS A 601 -7.52 -9.08 -0.69
N ARG A 602 -6.30 -9.43 -0.29
CA ARG A 602 -5.40 -8.52 0.43
C ARG A 602 -5.05 -7.33 -0.45
N ALA A 603 -4.96 -6.15 0.16
CA ALA A 603 -4.53 -4.93 -0.49
C ALA A 603 -3.62 -4.14 0.45
N PRO A 604 -2.49 -3.62 -0.05
CA PRO A 604 -1.61 -2.77 0.73
C PRO A 604 -2.15 -1.34 0.80
N LEU A 605 -1.96 -0.68 1.94
CA LEU A 605 -2.37 0.71 2.15
C LEU A 605 -1.49 1.40 3.20
N LEU A 606 -1.55 2.73 3.26
CA LEU A 606 -0.82 3.51 4.27
C LEU A 606 -1.51 3.44 5.64
N THR A 607 -0.90 2.73 6.59
CA THR A 607 -1.42 2.57 7.95
C THR A 607 -0.68 3.40 8.98
N GLY A 608 0.54 3.88 8.69
CA GLY A 608 1.35 4.55 9.69
C GLY A 608 2.67 5.11 9.19
N PHE A 609 3.55 5.44 10.13
CA PHE A 609 4.90 5.93 9.89
C PHE A 609 5.88 5.30 10.88
N LYS A 610 7.03 4.87 10.39
CA LYS A 610 8.15 4.36 11.18
C LYS A 610 9.21 5.45 11.33
N ALA A 611 9.51 5.86 12.56
CA ALA A 611 10.56 6.85 12.82
C ALA A 611 11.94 6.32 12.37
N LEU A 612 12.77 7.21 11.81
CA LEU A 612 14.15 6.91 11.42
C LEU A 612 15.19 7.42 12.42
N GLU A 613 14.76 8.30 13.33
CA GLU A 613 15.55 8.98 14.34
C GLU A 613 14.63 9.42 15.47
N GLU A 614 15.23 9.80 16.60
CA GLU A 614 14.50 10.38 17.72
C GLU A 614 13.98 11.80 17.40
N PRO A 615 12.84 12.21 17.97
CA PRO A 615 12.32 13.58 17.91
C PRO A 615 13.34 14.64 18.30
N LYS A 616 13.59 15.62 17.42
CA LYS A 616 14.43 16.79 17.73
C LYS A 616 13.84 18.10 17.22
N ILE A 617 14.37 19.21 17.73
CA ILE A 617 13.99 20.55 17.26
C ILE A 617 14.70 20.80 15.91
N ARG A 618 13.95 21.26 14.92
CA ARG A 618 14.48 21.59 13.59
C ARG A 618 13.93 22.89 13.05
N GLU A 619 14.76 23.64 12.35
CA GLU A 619 14.33 24.83 11.63
C GLU A 619 13.39 24.44 10.47
N GLY A 620 12.31 25.21 10.30
CA GLY A 620 11.28 24.94 9.28
C GLY A 620 10.27 23.84 9.64
N ALA A 621 10.37 23.23 10.83
CA ALA A 621 9.38 22.26 11.30
C ALA A 621 8.04 22.93 11.65
N LEU A 622 6.92 22.24 11.38
CA LEU A 622 5.57 22.72 11.70
C LEU A 622 5.22 22.73 13.20
N CYS A 623 6.01 22.03 14.03
CA CYS A 623 5.85 21.88 15.46
C CYS A 623 7.23 21.99 16.14
N GLY A 624 7.25 22.16 17.47
CA GLY A 624 8.51 22.25 18.23
C GLY A 624 9.39 21.00 18.13
N LEU A 625 8.79 19.81 17.96
CA LEU A 625 9.52 18.56 17.73
C LEU A 625 9.25 18.03 16.32
N HIS A 626 10.28 17.44 15.72
CA HIS A 626 10.25 16.84 14.40
C HIS A 626 11.14 15.60 14.26
N PHE A 627 10.71 14.64 13.42
CA PHE A 627 11.58 13.57 12.93
C PHE A 627 11.24 13.18 11.48
N TYR A 628 12.20 12.58 10.78
CA TYR A 628 11.95 11.94 9.49
C TYR A 628 11.42 10.51 9.68
N ALA A 629 10.42 10.13 8.89
CA ALA A 629 9.75 8.85 9.05
C ALA A 629 9.55 8.14 7.71
N GLU A 630 9.64 6.82 7.70
CA GLU A 630 9.26 6.01 6.54
C GLU A 630 7.74 5.73 6.57
N PRO A 631 7.00 5.90 5.45
CA PRO A 631 5.61 5.47 5.36
C PRO A 631 5.46 3.96 5.54
N ALA A 632 4.65 3.55 6.51
CA ALA A 632 4.39 2.14 6.79
C ALA A 632 3.26 1.59 5.91
N ILE A 633 3.52 0.46 5.27
CA ILE A 633 2.52 -0.28 4.49
C ILE A 633 1.90 -1.35 5.39
N GLY A 634 0.59 -1.24 5.63
CA GLY A 634 -0.21 -2.32 6.20
C GLY A 634 -1.04 -3.02 5.13
N ILE A 635 -1.60 -4.18 5.49
CA ILE A 635 -2.50 -4.93 4.62
C ILE A 635 -3.93 -4.86 5.18
N CYS A 636 -4.89 -4.52 4.30
CA CYS A 636 -6.30 -4.75 4.57
C CYS A 636 -6.85 -5.93 3.77
N ARG A 637 -7.92 -6.51 4.31
CA ARG A 637 -8.90 -7.27 3.55
C ARG A 637 -10.03 -6.37 3.09
N ARG A 638 -10.53 -6.68 1.89
CA ARG A 638 -11.68 -6.03 1.25
C ARG A 638 -12.87 -6.97 1.39
N GLU A 639 -13.71 -6.73 2.39
CA GLU A 639 -14.81 -7.64 2.76
C GLU A 639 -16.18 -6.99 2.54
N THR A 640 -17.17 -7.81 2.18
CA THR A 640 -18.57 -7.37 2.08
C THR A 640 -19.22 -7.42 3.46
N MET A 641 -20.31 -6.65 3.63
CA MET A 641 -21.07 -6.64 4.89
C MET A 641 -21.49 -8.05 5.33
N PHE A 642 -21.90 -8.90 4.39
CA PHE A 642 -22.25 -10.31 4.62
C PHE A 642 -21.22 -11.10 5.44
N ARG A 643 -19.92 -10.83 5.27
CA ARG A 643 -18.88 -11.57 6.02
C ARG A 643 -18.67 -11.06 7.43
N LEU A 644 -19.10 -9.83 7.67
CA LEU A 644 -18.99 -9.15 8.95
C LEU A 644 -20.27 -9.27 9.77
N THR A 645 -21.38 -9.73 9.18
CA THR A 645 -22.69 -9.87 9.85
C THR A 645 -22.79 -11.04 10.86
N LYS A 646 -21.68 -11.53 11.43
CA LYS A 646 -21.70 -12.69 12.34
C LYS A 646 -22.22 -12.37 13.72
N SER A 647 -21.75 -11.27 14.29
CA SER A 647 -22.21 -10.71 15.56
C SER A 647 -21.73 -9.26 15.66
N PRO A 648 -22.38 -8.42 16.49
CA PRO A 648 -21.91 -7.06 16.77
C PRO A 648 -20.44 -7.05 17.23
N ASP A 649 -20.09 -7.94 18.16
CA ASP A 649 -18.71 -8.08 18.67
C ASP A 649 -17.73 -8.52 17.59
N TYR A 650 -18.14 -9.41 16.68
CA TYR A 650 -17.31 -9.81 15.56
C TYR A 650 -17.01 -8.62 14.64
N PHE A 651 -18.00 -7.78 14.38
CA PHE A 651 -17.81 -6.56 13.60
C PHE A 651 -16.88 -5.59 14.30
N LEU A 652 -17.14 -5.26 15.58
CA LEU A 652 -16.30 -4.36 16.38
C LEU A 652 -14.84 -4.82 16.38
N ASN A 653 -14.63 -6.12 16.61
CA ASN A 653 -13.30 -6.67 16.70
C ASN A 653 -12.61 -6.81 15.35
N LYS A 654 -13.32 -6.85 14.22
CA LYS A 654 -12.72 -7.07 12.90
C LYS A 654 -12.60 -5.79 12.10
N ALA A 655 -13.66 -5.00 11.97
CA ALA A 655 -13.75 -3.89 11.02
C ALA A 655 -13.02 -2.62 11.46
N PHE A 656 -12.80 -2.45 12.76
CA PHE A 656 -12.25 -1.23 13.32
C PHE A 656 -10.71 -1.21 13.32
N TRP A 657 -10.17 -0.06 12.93
CA TRP A 657 -8.78 0.33 13.02
C TRP A 657 -8.56 1.16 14.28
N GLY A 658 -7.53 0.83 15.05
CA GLY A 658 -7.10 1.60 16.22
C GLY A 658 -5.64 2.01 16.09
N LEU A 659 -5.30 3.16 16.67
CA LEU A 659 -3.91 3.62 16.73
C LEU A 659 -3.16 2.85 17.81
N THR A 660 -2.05 2.21 17.46
CA THR A 660 -1.08 1.74 18.44
C THR A 660 -0.28 2.93 18.95
N PRO A 661 -0.27 3.20 20.27
CA PRO A 661 0.60 4.23 20.82
C PRO A 661 2.07 3.83 20.63
N ALA A 662 2.92 4.78 20.27
CA ALA A 662 4.36 4.59 20.29
C ALA A 662 4.80 4.18 21.71
N THR A 663 5.46 3.03 21.82
CA THR A 663 5.96 2.52 23.11
C THR A 663 7.43 2.94 23.28
N ASN A 664 7.97 2.85 24.50
CA ASN A 664 9.34 3.30 24.78
C ASN A 664 10.43 2.62 23.91
N ASN A 665 10.15 1.48 23.29
CA ASN A 665 11.10 0.74 22.45
C ASN A 665 10.79 0.81 20.94
N ASP A 666 9.61 1.31 20.56
CA ASP A 666 9.20 1.40 19.16
C ASP A 666 8.48 2.74 18.94
N GLU A 667 9.22 3.68 18.34
CA GLU A 667 8.76 5.03 18.01
C GLU A 667 7.87 5.07 16.75
N SER A 668 7.43 3.91 16.28
CA SER A 668 6.52 3.80 15.17
C SER A 668 5.06 4.09 15.57
N ILE A 669 4.33 4.73 14.66
CA ILE A 669 2.91 5.06 14.83
C ILE A 669 2.14 4.34 13.74
N HIS A 670 1.31 3.36 14.12
CA HIS A 670 0.56 2.53 13.18
C HIS A 670 -0.92 2.45 13.53
N LEU A 671 -1.76 2.33 12.50
CA LEU A 671 -3.15 1.89 12.63
C LEU A 671 -3.21 0.39 12.37
N ILE A 672 -3.61 -0.36 13.38
CA ILE A 672 -3.72 -1.82 13.34
C ILE A 672 -5.07 -2.26 13.91
N ARG A 673 -5.34 -3.55 13.83
CA ARG A 673 -6.43 -4.16 14.58
C ARG A 673 -6.13 -4.12 16.07
N ARG A 674 -6.92 -3.37 16.85
CA ARG A 674 -6.86 -3.36 18.32
C ARG A 674 -7.73 -4.51 18.82
N VAL A 675 -7.10 -5.53 19.40
CA VAL A 675 -7.77 -6.71 20.00
C VAL A 675 -8.27 -6.37 21.38
#